data_AF-W4FDR5-F1
#
_entry.id   AF-W4FDR5-F1
#
_cell.length_a   1.000
_cell.length_b   1.000
_cell.length_c   1.000
_cell.angle_alpha   90.00
_cell.angle_beta   90.00
_cell.angle_gamma   90.00
#
_symmetry.space_group_name_H-M   'P 1'
#
loop_
_entity.id
_entity.type
_entity.pdbx_description
1 polymer ?
#
loop_
_entity_poly.entity_id
_entity_poly.type
_entity_poly.pdbx_seq_one_letter_code
_entity_poly.pdbx_strand_id
1 'polypeptide(L)'
;MSATTEALTRKLGELHEEVASLKARVVEAVRIFHGSSANASSSMSIDEAMQFAAKWCRQGEGPSEVQIRMRELEAVLTDTVAHLQPDTPHHDNQLSIATKARLQTQIQQSHEMLQLLHVLSQLDVLFQHFDAQVHANAFEVAAADVSAMDRLVRDSPSSPVMDMMRVQARMRQNQLRCLLDAEVDAVCVTSPNKLELFPPQNLWASLQAANRLAFHLDALAAAMFRHILHPLVADPTLVPQIHANTLTLLSKPPSTSSSSAPPLVPATAPSSSLTAGSFAKVLQHVLSVFQFIHAHWTDQSLLGNVLWNTHLSTPLLVLFVHNLPSSVSDLAAFKTTVQPLLHGFDASMHTIGWTTVSASTFLDHLDTRYASEKRRRVLVDVRQSMHKDYMDSVVASLPASHHRQSSSKKSGQSHAPNDNDNNNLRVSLCASKLWSQMEALLDEAAHEDVGQGVGMALVHTARDAVSLFRMGMASLVKEALEHDPRVVMLVHNDCLFLTHHMLPAVYRRKAGLPPGVSLIDLVPPLREFGEHVVMHFAKTHTHKMLQSLETSPPWTDVHEDGAFNQAETCLKVVLFQLQRIAQQWKDGGLHAYAAVVGRMLAPLLNHLLTSLLSTPPTLKAVHSVHHLFQLYLDAASDLFETAALAELHVHNWTKFALVTHMMEDTVVGVQDKWVTGVLKPVGAADVATFLKLVFPESPQRHHALSIVLRK
;
A
#
# COMPACT_ATOMS: atom_id res chain seq x y z
N MET A 1 -49.11 -76.96 19.84
CA MET A 1 -48.28 -78.02 19.25
C MET A 1 -46.87 -77.48 19.16
N SER A 2 -45.93 -78.03 19.93
CA SER A 2 -44.54 -77.58 19.95
C SER A 2 -43.89 -77.94 18.62
N ALA A 3 -43.58 -76.95 17.78
CA ALA A 3 -42.81 -77.17 16.58
C ALA A 3 -41.42 -77.70 16.99
N THR A 4 -41.00 -78.84 16.46
CA THR A 4 -39.67 -79.37 16.71
C THR A 4 -38.63 -78.36 16.22
N THR A 5 -37.52 -78.21 16.95
CA THR A 5 -36.44 -77.25 16.63
C THR A 5 -35.96 -77.37 15.18
N GLU A 6 -35.94 -78.58 14.61
CA GLU A 6 -35.64 -78.85 13.19
C GLU A 6 -36.67 -78.28 12.20
N ALA A 7 -37.95 -78.20 12.57
CA ALA A 7 -38.99 -77.64 11.72
C ALA A 7 -38.88 -76.11 11.66
N LEU A 8 -38.54 -75.46 12.78
CA LEU A 8 -38.32 -74.02 12.86
C LEU A 8 -37.05 -73.60 12.11
N THR A 9 -35.97 -74.38 12.18
CA THR A 9 -34.73 -74.10 11.42
C THR A 9 -34.93 -74.26 9.91
N ARG A 10 -35.74 -75.24 9.47
CA ARG A 10 -36.12 -75.38 8.06
C ARG A 10 -36.95 -74.19 7.57
N LYS A 11 -37.96 -73.79 8.35
CA LYS A 11 -38.82 -72.63 8.04
C LYS A 11 -38.02 -71.33 7.97
N LEU A 12 -37.03 -71.15 8.84
CA LEU A 12 -36.11 -70.00 8.79
C LEU A 12 -35.19 -70.05 7.55
N GLY A 13 -34.80 -71.25 7.12
CA GLY A 13 -34.11 -71.51 5.86
C GLY A 13 -34.90 -71.04 4.65
N GLU A 14 -36.14 -71.52 4.54
CA GLU A 14 -37.09 -71.14 3.48
C GLU A 14 -37.35 -69.63 3.49
N LEU A 15 -37.54 -69.03 4.67
CA LEU A 15 -37.76 -67.58 4.82
C LEU A 15 -36.55 -66.75 4.36
N HIS A 16 -35.33 -67.19 4.68
CA HIS A 16 -34.11 -66.54 4.23
C HIS A 16 -33.95 -66.60 2.71
N GLU A 17 -34.29 -67.74 2.09
CA GLU A 17 -34.28 -67.89 0.62
C GLU A 17 -35.35 -67.00 -0.04
N GLU A 18 -36.55 -66.89 0.55
CA GLU A 18 -37.58 -65.95 0.10
C GLU A 18 -37.11 -64.49 0.18
N VAL A 19 -36.50 -64.07 1.29
CA VAL A 19 -35.95 -62.71 1.46
C VAL A 19 -34.81 -62.45 0.49
N ALA A 20 -33.92 -63.43 0.26
CA ALA A 20 -32.81 -63.32 -0.67
C ALA A 20 -33.31 -63.21 -2.14
N SER A 21 -34.31 -64.00 -2.50
CA SER A 21 -34.98 -63.94 -3.82
C SER A 21 -35.67 -62.59 -4.03
N LEU A 22 -36.39 -62.10 -3.03
CA LEU A 22 -37.04 -60.81 -3.08
C LEU A 22 -36.01 -59.68 -3.23
N LYS A 23 -34.93 -59.71 -2.44
CA LYS A 23 -33.81 -58.77 -2.58
C LYS A 23 -33.23 -58.78 -3.99
N ALA A 24 -32.95 -59.96 -4.56
CA ALA A 24 -32.38 -60.06 -5.90
C ALA A 24 -33.29 -59.44 -6.96
N ARG A 25 -34.61 -59.69 -6.90
CA ARG A 25 -35.59 -59.12 -7.83
C ARG A 25 -35.71 -57.61 -7.72
N VAL A 26 -35.72 -57.07 -6.50
CA VAL A 26 -35.80 -55.63 -6.25
C VAL A 26 -34.53 -54.92 -6.69
N VAL A 27 -33.37 -55.46 -6.33
CA VAL A 27 -32.08 -54.92 -6.75
C VAL A 27 -31.97 -54.85 -8.27
N GLU A 28 -32.39 -55.91 -8.96
CA GLU A 28 -32.37 -55.96 -10.41
C GLU A 28 -33.37 -54.99 -11.05
N ALA A 29 -34.57 -54.85 -10.48
CA ALA A 29 -35.55 -53.85 -10.91
C ALA A 29 -34.99 -52.43 -10.76
N VAL A 30 -34.48 -52.10 -9.57
CA VAL A 30 -33.86 -50.81 -9.27
C VAL A 30 -32.67 -50.54 -10.20
N ARG A 31 -31.87 -51.56 -10.56
CA ARG A 31 -30.78 -51.44 -11.53
C ARG A 31 -31.26 -51.15 -12.95
N ILE A 32 -32.39 -51.70 -13.36
CA ILE A 32 -32.99 -51.45 -14.68
C ILE A 32 -33.57 -50.03 -14.76
N PHE A 33 -34.25 -49.55 -13.71
CA PHE A 33 -34.87 -48.22 -13.71
C PHE A 33 -33.87 -47.08 -13.49
N HIS A 34 -32.87 -47.29 -12.65
CA HIS A 34 -31.99 -46.22 -12.16
C HIS A 34 -30.53 -46.39 -12.58
N GLY A 35 -30.16 -47.49 -13.25
CA GLY A 35 -28.82 -47.70 -13.78
C GLY A 35 -28.64 -47.07 -15.17
N SER A 36 -27.46 -46.54 -15.45
CA SER A 36 -27.07 -46.19 -16.83
C SER A 36 -26.96 -47.47 -17.66
N SER A 37 -27.99 -47.74 -18.46
CA SER A 37 -28.02 -48.86 -19.40
C SER A 37 -26.86 -48.77 -20.39
N ALA A 38 -25.94 -49.73 -20.32
CA ALA A 38 -25.13 -50.08 -21.49
C ALA A 38 -24.55 -51.50 -21.46
N ASN A 39 -24.07 -52.04 -20.34
CA ASN A 39 -23.25 -53.27 -20.38
C ASN A 39 -23.41 -54.22 -19.17
N ALA A 40 -24.62 -54.64 -18.83
CA ALA A 40 -24.79 -55.79 -17.94
C ALA A 40 -25.89 -56.71 -18.47
N SER A 41 -25.54 -57.99 -18.67
CA SER A 41 -26.48 -59.08 -18.94
C SER A 41 -27.49 -59.14 -17.80
N SER A 42 -28.64 -58.51 -18.01
CA SER A 42 -29.72 -58.43 -17.04
C SER A 42 -30.47 -59.75 -17.03
N SER A 43 -30.74 -60.32 -15.86
CA SER A 43 -31.52 -61.56 -15.74
C SER A 43 -33.03 -61.33 -15.86
N MET A 44 -33.45 -60.07 -15.93
CA MET A 44 -34.82 -59.61 -16.05
C MET A 44 -34.94 -58.64 -17.24
N SER A 45 -35.96 -58.82 -18.08
CA SER A 45 -36.27 -57.91 -19.19
C SER A 45 -36.90 -56.60 -18.68
N ILE A 46 -36.90 -55.55 -19.52
CA ILE A 46 -37.54 -54.27 -19.19
C ILE A 46 -39.04 -54.45 -18.94
N ASP A 47 -39.73 -55.28 -19.73
CA ASP A 47 -41.17 -55.55 -19.57
C ASP A 47 -41.47 -56.30 -18.26
N GLU A 48 -40.63 -57.27 -17.88
CA GLU A 48 -40.74 -57.97 -16.59
C GLU A 48 -40.42 -57.03 -15.42
N ALA A 49 -39.44 -56.15 -15.57
CA ALA A 49 -39.11 -55.12 -14.59
C ALA A 49 -40.27 -54.14 -14.41
N MET A 50 -40.95 -53.74 -15.49
CA MET A 50 -42.14 -52.87 -15.45
C MET A 50 -43.33 -53.54 -14.78
N GLN A 51 -43.62 -54.81 -15.10
CA GLN A 51 -44.69 -55.56 -14.44
C GLN A 51 -44.41 -55.78 -12.95
N PHE A 52 -43.14 -56.03 -12.58
CA PHE A 52 -42.73 -56.13 -11.19
C PHE A 52 -42.77 -54.77 -10.48
N ALA A 53 -42.36 -53.71 -11.17
CA ALA A 53 -42.45 -52.34 -10.68
C ALA A 53 -43.88 -51.92 -10.41
N ALA A 54 -44.86 -52.33 -11.21
CA ALA A 54 -46.27 -52.07 -10.94
C ALA A 54 -46.79 -52.72 -9.63
N LYS A 55 -46.13 -53.79 -9.15
CA LYS A 55 -46.41 -54.45 -7.86
C LYS A 55 -45.58 -53.85 -6.71
N TRP A 56 -44.43 -53.27 -7.04
CA TRP A 56 -43.49 -52.60 -6.12
C TRP A 56 -43.86 -51.14 -5.84
N CYS A 57 -44.34 -50.42 -6.86
CA CYS A 57 -44.74 -49.03 -6.86
C CYS A 57 -46.26 -48.91 -6.88
N ARG A 58 -46.79 -48.03 -6.04
CA ARG A 58 -48.22 -47.80 -5.91
C ARG A 58 -48.75 -47.03 -7.13
N GLN A 59 -49.75 -47.56 -7.79
CA GLN A 59 -50.77 -46.72 -8.42
C GLN A 59 -51.87 -46.43 -7.38
N GLY A 60 -51.65 -45.48 -6.45
CA GLY A 60 -52.67 -44.99 -5.50
C GLY A 60 -52.30 -44.92 -4.00
N GLU A 61 -53.21 -44.43 -3.16
CA GLU A 61 -53.04 -44.21 -1.70
C GLU A 61 -53.13 -45.52 -0.85
N GLY A 62 -52.25 -46.52 -1.04
CA GLY A 62 -52.15 -47.68 -0.12
C GLY A 62 -50.90 -48.54 -0.34
N PRO A 63 -50.28 -49.19 0.69
CA PRO A 63 -48.95 -49.81 0.60
C PRO A 63 -48.86 -50.83 -0.52
N SER A 64 -47.74 -50.85 -1.25
CA SER A 64 -47.59 -51.74 -2.42
C SER A 64 -47.61 -53.21 -2.01
N GLU A 65 -47.97 -54.09 -2.94
CA GLU A 65 -48.04 -55.53 -2.73
C GLU A 65 -46.70 -56.04 -2.15
N VAL A 66 -45.58 -55.53 -2.65
CA VAL A 66 -44.26 -55.91 -2.14
C VAL A 66 -43.96 -55.31 -0.76
N GLN A 67 -44.38 -54.08 -0.47
CA GLN A 67 -44.24 -53.50 0.89
C GLN A 67 -45.09 -54.21 1.94
N ILE A 68 -46.25 -54.74 1.56
CA ILE A 68 -47.08 -55.60 2.41
C ILE A 68 -46.34 -56.93 2.63
N ARG A 69 -45.85 -57.56 1.55
CA ARG A 69 -45.11 -58.82 1.63
C ARG A 69 -43.83 -58.71 2.46
N MET A 70 -43.10 -57.61 2.37
CA MET A 70 -41.92 -57.35 3.21
C MET A 70 -42.28 -57.26 4.70
N ARG A 71 -43.37 -56.59 5.05
CA ARG A 71 -43.86 -56.51 6.44
C ARG A 71 -44.35 -57.85 6.97
N GLU A 72 -44.98 -58.65 6.12
CA GLU A 72 -45.36 -60.04 6.45
C GLU A 72 -44.12 -60.89 6.72
N LEU A 73 -43.11 -60.83 5.84
CA LEU A 73 -41.85 -61.56 5.99
C LEU A 73 -41.07 -61.11 7.24
N GLU A 74 -41.09 -59.82 7.56
CA GLU A 74 -40.50 -59.28 8.78
C GLU A 74 -41.23 -59.76 10.03
N ALA A 75 -42.58 -59.71 10.06
CA ALA A 75 -43.37 -60.21 11.17
C ALA A 75 -43.18 -61.72 11.39
N VAL A 76 -43.13 -62.50 10.32
CA VAL A 76 -42.85 -63.95 10.37
C VAL A 76 -41.41 -64.23 10.80
N LEU A 77 -40.44 -63.40 10.41
CA LEU A 77 -39.05 -63.51 10.87
C LEU A 77 -38.95 -63.21 12.37
N THR A 78 -39.56 -62.11 12.85
CA THR A 78 -39.56 -61.75 14.28
C THR A 78 -40.25 -62.81 15.13
N ASP A 79 -41.39 -63.34 14.68
CA ASP A 79 -42.13 -64.40 15.35
C ASP A 79 -41.30 -65.70 15.42
N THR A 80 -40.71 -66.12 14.30
CA THR A 80 -39.86 -67.32 14.27
C THR A 80 -38.59 -67.17 15.11
N VAL A 81 -37.99 -65.97 15.18
CA VAL A 81 -36.85 -65.65 16.05
C VAL A 81 -37.23 -65.69 17.52
N ALA A 82 -38.40 -65.15 17.89
CA ALA A 82 -38.91 -65.18 19.26
C ALA A 82 -39.14 -66.62 19.76
N HIS A 83 -39.63 -67.51 18.87
CA HIS A 83 -39.80 -68.93 19.17
C HIS A 83 -38.48 -69.72 19.25
N LEU A 84 -37.39 -69.19 18.67
CA LEU A 84 -36.05 -69.79 18.72
C LEU A 84 -35.19 -69.29 19.92
N GLN A 85 -35.62 -68.24 20.62
CA GLN A 85 -35.00 -67.73 21.86
C GLN A 85 -35.84 -68.13 23.10
N PRO A 86 -35.56 -69.26 23.78
CA PRO A 86 -36.31 -69.61 24.98
C PRO A 86 -35.89 -68.75 26.19
N ASP A 87 -36.86 -68.16 26.90
CA ASP A 87 -36.69 -67.38 28.15
C ASP A 87 -36.31 -68.23 29.38
N THR A 88 -35.98 -69.51 29.23
CA THR A 88 -35.74 -70.41 30.37
C THR A 88 -34.45 -71.24 30.23
N PRO A 89 -33.54 -71.23 31.22
CA PRO A 89 -32.19 -71.81 31.12
C PRO A 89 -32.10 -73.34 31.25
N HIS A 90 -33.23 -74.07 31.31
CA HIS A 90 -33.22 -75.51 31.52
C HIS A 90 -34.24 -76.22 30.62
N HIS A 91 -33.81 -76.63 29.42
CA HIS A 91 -34.16 -77.91 28.77
C HIS A 91 -33.28 -78.14 27.54
N ASP A 92 -32.86 -79.40 27.35
CA ASP A 92 -31.91 -79.96 26.36
C ASP A 92 -31.67 -79.16 25.07
N ASN A 93 -30.58 -78.41 25.06
CA ASN A 93 -30.08 -77.66 23.91
C ASN A 93 -29.21 -78.56 23.02
N GLN A 94 -29.82 -79.42 22.19
CA GLN A 94 -29.12 -80.27 21.20
C GLN A 94 -28.71 -79.54 19.90
N LEU A 95 -28.67 -78.21 19.87
CA LEU A 95 -28.11 -77.46 18.75
C LEU A 95 -26.61 -77.22 18.98
N SER A 96 -25.77 -77.79 18.11
CA SER A 96 -24.33 -77.53 18.09
C SER A 96 -24.05 -76.02 18.09
N ILE A 97 -23.00 -75.58 18.80
CA ILE A 97 -22.58 -74.16 18.82
C ILE A 97 -22.42 -73.62 17.38
N ALA A 98 -21.99 -74.48 16.45
CA ALA A 98 -21.87 -74.15 15.02
C ALA A 98 -23.22 -73.91 14.33
N THR A 99 -24.27 -74.68 14.65
CA THR A 99 -25.60 -74.49 14.05
C THR A 99 -26.30 -73.26 14.62
N LYS A 100 -26.14 -72.99 15.93
CA LYS A 100 -26.63 -71.75 16.55
C LYS A 100 -25.97 -70.50 15.96
N ALA A 101 -24.64 -70.51 15.81
CA ALA A 101 -23.92 -69.41 15.17
C ALA A 101 -24.36 -69.21 13.71
N ARG A 102 -24.57 -70.29 12.95
CA ARG A 102 -25.06 -70.22 11.57
C ARG A 102 -26.47 -69.60 11.47
N LEU A 103 -27.40 -70.03 12.33
CA LEU A 103 -28.76 -69.49 12.35
C LEU A 103 -28.79 -68.03 12.76
N GLN A 104 -27.98 -67.64 13.76
CA GLN A 104 -27.86 -66.24 14.17
C GLN A 104 -27.31 -65.37 13.05
N THR A 105 -26.29 -65.83 12.32
CA THR A 105 -25.79 -65.16 11.11
C THR A 105 -26.87 -65.06 10.03
N GLN A 106 -27.66 -66.12 9.83
CA GLN A 106 -28.72 -66.14 8.83
C GLN A 106 -29.88 -65.20 9.16
N ILE A 107 -30.27 -65.11 10.44
CA ILE A 107 -31.27 -64.14 10.94
C ILE A 107 -30.75 -62.72 10.76
N GLN A 108 -29.51 -62.46 11.16
CA GLN A 108 -28.87 -61.16 11.02
C GLN A 108 -28.81 -60.72 9.55
N GLN A 109 -28.41 -61.62 8.65
CA GLN A 109 -28.39 -61.38 7.21
C GLN A 109 -29.80 -61.13 6.66
N SER A 110 -30.82 -61.91 7.06
CA SER A 110 -32.21 -61.66 6.65
C SER A 110 -32.71 -60.29 7.10
N HIS A 111 -32.38 -59.87 8.31
CA HIS A 111 -32.74 -58.56 8.84
C HIS A 111 -32.05 -57.43 8.06
N GLU A 112 -30.74 -57.55 7.80
CA GLU A 112 -29.99 -56.59 6.97
C GLU A 112 -30.53 -56.51 5.53
N MET A 113 -30.95 -57.64 4.95
CA MET A 113 -31.57 -57.66 3.62
C MET A 113 -32.94 -56.97 3.61
N LEU A 114 -33.79 -57.19 4.63
CA LEU A 114 -35.09 -56.52 4.76
C LEU A 114 -34.93 -55.01 5.02
N GLN A 115 -33.97 -54.61 5.85
CA GLN A 115 -33.62 -53.21 6.08
C GLN A 115 -33.17 -52.52 4.78
N LEU A 116 -32.29 -53.16 4.00
CA LEU A 116 -31.87 -52.65 2.69
C LEU A 116 -33.07 -52.49 1.74
N LEU A 117 -33.95 -53.49 1.67
CA LEU A 117 -35.15 -53.41 0.84
C LEU A 117 -36.09 -52.28 1.28
N HIS A 118 -36.20 -52.02 2.58
CA HIS A 118 -37.01 -50.93 3.12
C HIS A 118 -36.46 -49.57 2.68
N VAL A 119 -35.14 -49.36 2.81
CA VAL A 119 -34.48 -48.14 2.35
C VAL A 119 -34.62 -47.95 0.85
N LEU A 120 -34.42 -49.01 0.05
CA LEU A 120 -34.58 -48.95 -1.40
C LEU A 120 -36.01 -48.57 -1.81
N SER A 121 -37.01 -49.10 -1.11
CA SER A 121 -38.42 -48.74 -1.34
C SER A 121 -38.70 -47.28 -1.00
N GLN A 122 -38.19 -46.79 0.14
CA GLN A 122 -38.35 -45.39 0.53
C GLN A 122 -37.67 -44.43 -0.45
N LEU A 123 -36.45 -44.75 -0.92
CA LEU A 123 -35.73 -43.94 -1.89
C LEU A 123 -36.44 -43.88 -3.24
N ASP A 124 -36.97 -45.01 -3.72
CA ASP A 124 -37.72 -45.06 -4.98
C ASP A 124 -39.02 -44.23 -4.92
N VAL A 125 -39.74 -44.27 -3.79
CA VAL A 125 -40.91 -43.40 -3.56
C VAL A 125 -40.51 -41.92 -3.55
N LEU A 126 -39.42 -41.57 -2.86
CA LEU A 126 -38.92 -40.20 -2.84
C LEU A 126 -38.50 -39.73 -4.23
N PHE A 127 -37.86 -40.58 -5.03
CA PHE A 127 -37.44 -40.23 -6.39
C PHE A 127 -38.64 -39.90 -7.29
N GLN A 128 -39.69 -40.72 -7.23
CA GLN A 128 -40.91 -40.48 -8.01
C GLN A 128 -41.69 -39.27 -7.51
N HIS A 129 -41.75 -39.08 -6.18
CA HIS A 129 -42.37 -37.90 -5.60
C HIS A 129 -41.64 -36.63 -6.03
N PHE A 130 -40.31 -36.60 -5.93
CA PHE A 130 -39.48 -35.50 -6.41
C PHE A 130 -39.74 -35.20 -7.88
N ASP A 131 -39.71 -36.22 -8.75
CA ASP A 131 -39.93 -36.04 -10.17
C ASP A 131 -41.32 -35.41 -10.40
N ALA A 132 -42.38 -35.90 -9.73
CA ALA A 132 -43.71 -35.31 -9.82
C ALA A 132 -43.78 -33.85 -9.33
N GLN A 133 -43.12 -33.52 -8.22
CA GLN A 133 -43.09 -32.15 -7.68
C GLN A 133 -42.34 -31.19 -8.59
N VAL A 134 -41.25 -31.65 -9.23
CA VAL A 134 -40.51 -30.86 -10.23
C VAL A 134 -41.39 -30.54 -11.44
N HIS A 135 -42.18 -31.50 -11.94
CA HIS A 135 -43.13 -31.24 -13.04
C HIS A 135 -44.24 -30.27 -12.65
N ALA A 136 -44.59 -30.20 -11.36
CA ALA A 136 -45.59 -29.28 -10.82
C ALA A 136 -45.03 -27.90 -10.38
N ASN A 137 -43.72 -27.65 -10.59
CA ASN A 137 -43.01 -26.45 -10.11
C ASN A 137 -43.09 -26.23 -8.58
N ALA A 138 -43.31 -27.29 -7.80
CA ALA A 138 -43.39 -27.24 -6.35
C ALA A 138 -42.00 -27.46 -5.71
N PHE A 139 -41.08 -26.51 -5.94
CA PHE A 139 -39.67 -26.68 -5.59
C PHE A 139 -39.38 -26.76 -4.08
N GLU A 140 -40.22 -26.16 -3.22
CA GLU A 140 -40.12 -26.31 -1.76
C GLU A 140 -40.25 -27.77 -1.32
N VAL A 141 -41.25 -28.47 -1.88
CA VAL A 141 -41.52 -29.88 -1.57
C VAL A 141 -40.42 -30.75 -2.17
N ALA A 142 -40.00 -30.46 -3.40
CA ALA A 142 -38.88 -31.16 -4.03
C ALA A 142 -37.57 -31.01 -3.22
N ALA A 143 -37.32 -29.86 -2.59
CA ALA A 143 -36.16 -29.65 -1.73
C ALA A 143 -36.24 -30.46 -0.42
N ALA A 144 -37.44 -30.62 0.15
CA ALA A 144 -37.67 -31.50 1.29
C ALA A 144 -37.41 -32.97 0.93
N ASP A 145 -37.81 -33.40 -0.27
CA ASP A 145 -37.56 -34.75 -0.78
C ASP A 145 -36.07 -35.01 -0.95
N VAL A 146 -35.31 -34.09 -1.57
CA VAL A 146 -33.84 -34.20 -1.70
C VAL A 146 -33.18 -34.29 -0.32
N SER A 147 -33.63 -33.48 0.63
CA SER A 147 -33.12 -33.52 2.00
C SER A 147 -33.41 -34.85 2.71
N ALA A 148 -34.55 -35.49 2.43
CA ALA A 148 -34.89 -36.81 2.95
C ALA A 148 -34.06 -37.92 2.27
N MET A 149 -33.86 -37.84 0.95
CA MET A 149 -32.99 -38.75 0.19
C MET A 149 -31.55 -38.73 0.74
N ASP A 150 -30.99 -37.54 0.96
CA ASP A 150 -29.62 -37.37 1.46
C ASP A 150 -29.43 -37.95 2.87
N ARG A 151 -30.45 -37.91 3.73
CA ARG A 151 -30.41 -38.57 5.05
C ARG A 151 -30.40 -40.09 4.91
N LEU A 152 -31.34 -40.64 4.15
CA LEU A 152 -31.46 -42.09 3.94
C LEU A 152 -30.21 -42.70 3.29
N VAL A 153 -29.63 -42.00 2.32
CA VAL A 153 -28.39 -42.42 1.64
C VAL A 153 -27.17 -42.38 2.56
N ARG A 154 -27.12 -41.41 3.49
CA ARG A 154 -26.02 -41.24 4.45
C ARG A 154 -26.03 -42.29 5.55
N ASP A 155 -27.21 -42.63 6.06
CA ASP A 155 -27.38 -43.56 7.18
C ASP A 155 -27.24 -45.03 6.76
N SER A 156 -27.19 -45.31 5.45
CA SER A 156 -27.16 -46.66 4.88
C SER A 156 -25.74 -47.15 4.57
N PRO A 157 -25.42 -48.43 4.85
CA PRO A 157 -24.11 -49.02 4.56
C PRO A 157 -23.80 -49.06 3.06
N SER A 158 -22.52 -49.07 2.70
CA SER A 158 -22.12 -49.08 1.29
C SER A 158 -22.36 -50.43 0.63
N SER A 159 -23.04 -50.41 -0.52
CA SER A 159 -23.24 -51.56 -1.41
C SER A 159 -23.39 -51.05 -2.84
N PRO A 160 -23.13 -51.87 -3.88
CA PRO A 160 -23.19 -51.42 -5.27
C PRO A 160 -24.54 -50.79 -5.67
N VAL A 161 -25.64 -51.31 -5.10
CA VAL A 161 -27.00 -50.80 -5.34
C VAL A 161 -27.20 -49.47 -4.63
N MET A 162 -26.74 -49.36 -3.37
CA MET A 162 -26.79 -48.09 -2.64
C MET A 162 -25.90 -47.03 -3.28
N ASP A 163 -24.73 -47.39 -3.82
CA ASP A 163 -23.86 -46.48 -4.58
C ASP A 163 -24.59 -45.87 -5.78
N MET A 164 -25.31 -46.70 -6.53
CA MET A 164 -26.19 -46.24 -7.62
C MET A 164 -27.32 -45.33 -7.10
N MET A 165 -27.94 -45.64 -5.96
CA MET A 165 -28.93 -44.74 -5.34
C MET A 165 -28.30 -43.40 -4.90
N ARG A 166 -27.04 -43.38 -4.43
CA ARG A 166 -26.34 -42.13 -4.11
C ARG A 166 -26.14 -41.27 -5.37
N VAL A 167 -25.80 -41.90 -6.49
CA VAL A 167 -25.66 -41.22 -7.78
C VAL A 167 -27.00 -40.62 -8.22
N GLN A 168 -28.10 -41.36 -8.08
CA GLN A 168 -29.44 -40.86 -8.41
C GLN A 168 -29.90 -39.71 -7.51
N ALA A 169 -29.67 -39.80 -6.20
CA ALA A 169 -29.96 -38.71 -5.26
C ALA A 169 -29.16 -37.44 -5.63
N ARG A 170 -27.87 -37.57 -5.94
CA ARG A 170 -27.02 -36.46 -6.41
C ARG A 170 -27.49 -35.89 -7.74
N MET A 171 -27.95 -36.72 -8.67
CA MET A 171 -28.47 -36.26 -9.96
C MET A 171 -29.70 -35.37 -9.76
N ARG A 172 -30.65 -35.78 -8.92
CA ARG A 172 -31.85 -34.99 -8.59
C ARG A 172 -31.52 -33.72 -7.80
N GLN A 173 -30.58 -33.79 -6.87
CA GLN A 173 -30.04 -32.61 -6.20
C GLN A 173 -29.45 -31.60 -7.21
N ASN A 174 -28.68 -32.08 -8.19
CA ASN A 174 -28.14 -31.24 -9.26
C ASN A 174 -29.23 -30.68 -10.18
N GLN A 175 -30.26 -31.48 -10.50
CA GLN A 175 -31.40 -31.04 -11.29
C GLN A 175 -32.17 -29.92 -10.59
N LEU A 176 -32.51 -30.10 -9.31
CA LEU A 176 -33.14 -29.07 -8.49
C LEU A 176 -32.29 -27.80 -8.45
N ARG A 177 -30.97 -27.95 -8.31
CA ARG A 177 -30.04 -26.81 -8.38
C ARG A 177 -30.16 -26.07 -9.71
N CYS A 178 -30.04 -26.75 -10.84
CA CYS A 178 -30.10 -26.10 -12.15
C CYS A 178 -31.43 -25.38 -12.39
N LEU A 179 -32.54 -25.97 -11.91
CA LEU A 179 -33.86 -25.35 -12.02
C LEU A 179 -33.97 -24.10 -11.13
N LEU A 180 -33.52 -24.18 -9.88
CA LEU A 180 -33.50 -23.01 -8.98
C LEU A 180 -32.57 -21.90 -9.51
N ASP A 181 -31.43 -22.26 -10.12
CA ASP A 181 -30.54 -21.29 -10.75
C ASP A 181 -31.25 -20.56 -11.91
N ALA A 182 -31.99 -21.29 -12.76
CA ALA A 182 -32.77 -20.72 -13.85
C ALA A 182 -33.92 -19.81 -13.37
N GLU A 183 -34.58 -20.17 -12.27
CA GLU A 183 -35.61 -19.33 -11.64
C GLU A 183 -35.02 -18.03 -11.06
N VAL A 184 -33.82 -18.08 -10.49
CA VAL A 184 -33.12 -16.87 -10.04
C VAL A 184 -32.81 -15.95 -11.21
N ASP A 185 -32.30 -16.50 -12.32
CA ASP A 185 -32.00 -15.73 -13.54
C ASP A 185 -33.27 -15.15 -14.20
N ALA A 186 -34.42 -15.84 -14.07
CA ALA A 186 -35.70 -15.34 -14.55
C ALA A 186 -36.24 -14.17 -13.71
N VAL A 187 -35.94 -14.16 -12.41
CA VAL A 187 -36.41 -13.13 -11.46
C VAL A 187 -35.51 -11.89 -11.46
N CYS A 188 -34.23 -12.02 -11.79
CA CYS A 188 -33.27 -10.93 -11.81
C CYS A 188 -32.36 -10.98 -13.05
N VAL A 189 -32.52 -10.01 -13.94
CA VAL A 189 -31.63 -9.86 -15.09
C VAL A 189 -30.70 -8.67 -14.87
N THR A 190 -29.43 -8.95 -14.64
CA THR A 190 -28.39 -7.93 -14.51
C THR A 190 -27.56 -7.80 -15.78
N SER A 191 -27.42 -6.59 -16.28
CA SER A 191 -26.53 -6.26 -17.40
C SER A 191 -25.82 -4.93 -17.11
N PRO A 192 -24.73 -4.56 -17.82
CA PRO A 192 -24.01 -3.33 -17.55
C PRO A 192 -24.95 -2.11 -17.56
N ASN A 193 -25.03 -1.38 -16.44
CA ASN A 193 -25.87 -0.20 -16.27
C ASN A 193 -27.39 -0.46 -16.38
N LYS A 194 -27.84 -1.72 -16.28
CA LYS A 194 -29.26 -2.07 -16.36
C LYS A 194 -29.62 -3.25 -15.47
N LEU A 195 -30.69 -3.10 -14.71
CA LEU A 195 -31.24 -4.09 -13.78
C LEU A 195 -32.73 -4.27 -14.06
N GLU A 196 -33.17 -5.51 -14.27
CA GLU A 196 -34.59 -5.85 -14.42
C GLU A 196 -35.01 -6.83 -13.34
N LEU A 197 -36.10 -6.50 -12.64
CA LEU A 197 -36.63 -7.28 -11.53
C LEU A 197 -38.03 -7.78 -11.85
N PHE A 198 -38.27 -9.06 -11.63
CA PHE A 198 -39.57 -9.70 -11.82
C PHE A 198 -40.10 -10.29 -10.49
N PRO A 199 -41.42 -10.55 -10.39
CA PRO A 199 -42.01 -11.11 -9.19
C PRO A 199 -41.47 -12.53 -8.88
N PRO A 200 -40.96 -12.78 -7.66
CA PRO A 200 -40.46 -14.09 -7.26
C PRO A 200 -41.64 -15.00 -6.90
N GLN A 201 -42.03 -15.92 -7.80
CA GLN A 201 -43.11 -16.89 -7.56
C GLN A 201 -42.64 -18.00 -6.58
N ASN A 202 -42.72 -17.76 -5.26
CA ASN A 202 -42.27 -18.68 -4.19
C ASN A 202 -40.76 -19.07 -4.21
N LEU A 203 -39.96 -18.34 -4.99
CA LEU A 203 -38.52 -18.60 -5.16
C LEU A 203 -37.76 -18.60 -3.81
N TRP A 204 -38.02 -17.62 -2.95
CA TRP A 204 -37.24 -17.45 -1.72
C TRP A 204 -37.42 -18.60 -0.73
N ALA A 205 -38.65 -19.04 -0.54
CA ALA A 205 -38.97 -20.17 0.31
C ALA A 205 -38.42 -21.49 -0.29
N SER A 206 -38.46 -21.64 -1.62
CA SER A 206 -37.82 -22.76 -2.33
C SER A 206 -36.30 -22.80 -2.11
N LEU A 207 -35.63 -21.65 -2.21
CA LEU A 207 -34.19 -21.52 -1.96
C LEU A 207 -33.83 -21.77 -0.49
N GLN A 208 -34.69 -21.37 0.44
CA GLN A 208 -34.51 -21.63 1.87
C GLN A 208 -34.65 -23.12 2.19
N ALA A 209 -35.68 -23.78 1.66
CA ALA A 209 -35.88 -25.22 1.81
C ALA A 209 -34.71 -26.03 1.23
N ALA A 210 -34.10 -25.54 0.15
CA ALA A 210 -32.90 -26.14 -0.45
C ALA A 210 -31.58 -25.79 0.26
N ASN A 211 -31.59 -24.99 1.33
CA ASN A 211 -30.40 -24.45 2.01
C ASN A 211 -29.43 -23.69 1.06
N ARG A 212 -29.96 -23.01 0.02
CA ARG A 212 -29.18 -22.26 -0.96
C ARG A 212 -29.42 -20.75 -0.96
N LEU A 213 -30.37 -20.28 -0.15
CA LEU A 213 -30.75 -18.86 -0.07
C LEU A 213 -29.55 -17.94 0.11
N ALA A 214 -28.68 -18.19 1.10
CA ALA A 214 -27.53 -17.32 1.38
C ALA A 214 -26.56 -17.19 0.19
N PHE A 215 -26.28 -18.29 -0.51
CA PHE A 215 -25.41 -18.31 -1.69
C PHE A 215 -25.98 -17.47 -2.84
N HIS A 216 -27.27 -17.59 -3.12
CA HIS A 216 -27.91 -16.83 -4.20
C HIS A 216 -28.08 -15.35 -3.86
N LEU A 217 -28.38 -15.02 -2.61
CA LEU A 217 -28.45 -13.62 -2.16
C LEU A 217 -27.09 -12.93 -2.32
N ASP A 218 -25.98 -13.61 -1.99
CA ASP A 218 -24.63 -13.08 -2.20
C ASP A 218 -24.29 -12.91 -3.69
N ALA A 219 -24.58 -13.93 -4.51
CA ALA A 219 -24.36 -13.84 -5.95
C ALA A 219 -25.17 -12.70 -6.61
N LEU A 220 -26.44 -12.54 -6.24
CA LEU A 220 -27.29 -11.45 -6.70
C LEU A 220 -26.74 -10.11 -6.23
N ALA A 221 -26.38 -9.98 -4.95
CA ALA A 221 -25.83 -8.74 -4.41
C ALA A 221 -24.51 -8.35 -5.12
N ALA A 222 -23.63 -9.31 -5.39
CA ALA A 222 -22.40 -9.09 -6.13
C ALA A 222 -22.66 -8.63 -7.57
N ALA A 223 -23.63 -9.23 -8.27
CA ALA A 223 -24.02 -8.84 -9.62
C ALA A 223 -24.61 -7.42 -9.66
N MET A 224 -25.54 -7.11 -8.75
CA MET A 224 -26.15 -5.79 -8.61
C MET A 224 -25.11 -4.72 -8.25
N PHE A 225 -24.17 -5.05 -7.37
CA PHE A 225 -23.07 -4.16 -7.05
C PHE A 225 -22.21 -3.89 -8.28
N ARG A 226 -21.74 -4.94 -8.97
CA ARG A 226 -20.87 -4.83 -10.14
C ARG A 226 -21.49 -4.00 -11.27
N HIS A 227 -22.78 -4.20 -11.54
CA HIS A 227 -23.44 -3.66 -12.73
C HIS A 227 -24.19 -2.35 -12.50
N ILE A 228 -24.56 -2.02 -11.25
CA ILE A 228 -25.34 -0.82 -10.91
C ILE A 228 -24.64 0.05 -9.86
N LEU A 229 -24.39 -0.47 -8.67
CA LEU A 229 -23.91 0.37 -7.56
C LEU A 229 -22.45 0.83 -7.74
N HIS A 230 -21.56 -0.03 -8.22
CA HIS A 230 -20.17 0.32 -8.48
C HIS A 230 -20.06 1.44 -9.53
N PRO A 231 -20.73 1.37 -10.70
CA PRO A 231 -20.80 2.49 -11.64
C PRO A 231 -21.27 3.80 -11.00
N LEU A 232 -22.31 3.77 -10.15
CA LEU A 232 -22.80 4.97 -9.45
C LEU A 232 -21.78 5.56 -8.48
N VAL A 233 -21.01 4.72 -7.78
CA VAL A 233 -19.95 5.17 -6.86
C VAL A 233 -18.74 5.71 -7.63
N ALA A 234 -18.42 5.11 -8.78
CA ALA A 234 -17.28 5.50 -9.61
C ALA A 234 -17.54 6.78 -10.44
N ASP A 235 -18.76 6.97 -10.93
CA ASP A 235 -19.16 8.11 -11.76
C ASP A 235 -20.42 8.81 -11.20
N PRO A 236 -20.26 9.97 -10.54
CA PRO A 236 -21.38 10.72 -9.97
C PRO A 236 -22.27 11.40 -11.01
N THR A 237 -21.96 11.30 -12.32
CA THR A 237 -22.79 11.86 -13.40
C THR A 237 -23.89 10.91 -13.87
N LEU A 238 -23.78 9.62 -13.51
CA LEU A 238 -24.79 8.60 -13.81
C LEU A 238 -26.00 8.78 -12.89
N VAL A 239 -27.18 8.79 -13.50
CA VAL A 239 -28.46 8.92 -12.78
C VAL A 239 -29.29 7.65 -13.02
N PRO A 240 -29.82 7.02 -11.95
CA PRO A 240 -30.75 5.91 -12.09
C PRO A 240 -32.10 6.42 -12.61
N GLN A 241 -32.56 5.84 -13.72
CA GLN A 241 -33.91 6.01 -14.24
C GLN A 241 -34.69 4.72 -14.05
N ILE A 242 -35.86 4.83 -13.43
CA ILE A 242 -36.73 3.71 -13.10
C ILE A 242 -37.94 3.76 -14.03
N HIS A 243 -38.21 2.65 -14.72
CA HIS A 243 -39.38 2.46 -15.57
C HIS A 243 -39.98 1.08 -15.33
N ALA A 244 -41.12 1.04 -14.63
CA ALA A 244 -41.78 -0.20 -14.21
C ALA A 244 -40.79 -1.17 -13.53
N ASN A 245 -40.43 -2.25 -14.22
CA ASN A 245 -39.58 -3.33 -13.73
C ASN A 245 -38.09 -3.16 -14.06
N THR A 246 -37.72 -2.06 -14.71
CA THR A 246 -36.37 -1.83 -15.23
C THR A 246 -35.76 -0.59 -14.59
N LEU A 247 -34.52 -0.71 -14.11
CA LEU A 247 -33.65 0.38 -13.70
C LEU A 247 -32.48 0.48 -14.68
N THR A 248 -32.26 1.66 -15.26
CA THR A 248 -31.12 1.95 -16.14
C THR A 248 -30.30 3.13 -15.61
N LEU A 249 -28.98 3.09 -15.81
CA LEU A 249 -28.10 4.23 -15.52
C LEU A 249 -27.84 5.00 -16.80
N LEU A 250 -28.18 6.29 -16.79
CA LEU A 250 -27.98 7.19 -17.92
C LEU A 250 -27.16 8.40 -17.49
N SER A 251 -26.22 8.82 -18.34
CA SER A 251 -25.54 10.09 -18.19
C SER A 251 -26.47 11.21 -18.68
N LYS A 252 -26.62 12.27 -17.89
CA LYS A 252 -27.41 13.43 -18.32
C LYS A 252 -26.67 14.12 -19.48
N PRO A 253 -27.30 14.37 -20.64
CA PRO A 253 -26.67 15.17 -21.69
C PRO A 253 -26.43 16.60 -21.19
N PRO A 254 -25.33 17.27 -21.58
CA PRO A 254 -25.10 18.66 -21.23
C PRO A 254 -26.27 19.49 -21.78
N SER A 255 -26.96 20.21 -20.91
CA SER A 255 -28.07 21.07 -21.28
C SER A 255 -27.59 22.13 -22.27
N THR A 256 -27.98 22.00 -23.54
CA THR A 256 -27.89 23.06 -24.55
C THR A 256 -28.91 24.15 -24.23
N SER A 257 -28.56 25.04 -23.31
CA SER A 257 -29.20 26.36 -23.27
C SER A 257 -28.68 27.18 -24.45
N SER A 258 -29.54 27.39 -25.43
CA SER A 258 -29.36 28.32 -26.53
C SER A 258 -29.09 29.75 -26.03
N SER A 259 -27.85 30.23 -26.15
CA SER A 259 -27.58 31.64 -26.47
C SER A 259 -26.17 31.79 -27.05
N SER A 260 -26.10 32.59 -28.10
CA SER A 260 -24.99 32.84 -29.02
C SER A 260 -23.76 33.51 -28.41
N ALA A 261 -22.57 32.94 -28.63
CA ALA A 261 -21.32 33.56 -29.10
C ALA A 261 -20.12 32.62 -28.82
N PRO A 262 -19.11 32.51 -29.70
CA PRO A 262 -17.93 31.69 -29.44
C PRO A 262 -16.90 32.49 -28.62
N PRO A 263 -16.10 31.80 -27.81
CA PRO A 263 -14.67 32.12 -27.80
C PRO A 263 -13.80 30.89 -28.01
N LEU A 264 -12.79 31.09 -28.87
CA LEU A 264 -11.59 30.28 -28.98
C LEU A 264 -10.83 30.33 -27.65
N VAL A 265 -10.60 29.19 -26.99
CA VAL A 265 -9.33 28.71 -26.36
C VAL A 265 -9.56 27.25 -25.94
N PRO A 266 -8.67 26.28 -26.23
CA PRO A 266 -8.80 24.92 -25.71
C PRO A 266 -8.43 24.91 -24.23
N ALA A 267 -9.41 24.69 -23.36
CA ALA A 267 -9.19 24.53 -21.93
C ALA A 267 -8.60 23.15 -21.63
N THR A 268 -7.28 23.11 -21.47
CA THR A 268 -6.56 22.03 -20.78
C THR A 268 -6.79 22.14 -19.28
N ALA A 269 -7.71 21.33 -18.73
CA ALA A 269 -7.63 20.68 -17.40
C ALA A 269 -8.99 20.02 -17.06
N PRO A 270 -9.05 18.75 -16.61
CA PRO A 270 -10.22 18.23 -15.94
C PRO A 270 -10.32 18.87 -14.55
N SER A 271 -11.39 19.61 -14.30
CA SER A 271 -11.68 20.25 -13.01
C SER A 271 -11.91 19.20 -11.93
N SER A 272 -10.86 18.92 -11.16
CA SER A 272 -10.87 18.15 -9.94
C SER A 272 -11.47 18.98 -8.79
N SER A 273 -12.78 18.84 -8.54
CA SER A 273 -13.36 19.07 -7.22
C SER A 273 -14.65 18.26 -7.06
N LEU A 274 -14.48 17.01 -6.61
CA LEU A 274 -15.57 16.25 -5.98
C LEU A 274 -15.94 17.00 -4.69
N THR A 275 -16.95 17.88 -4.78
CA THR A 275 -17.48 18.63 -3.64
C THR A 275 -18.40 17.75 -2.81
N ALA A 276 -18.76 18.16 -1.59
CA ALA A 276 -19.78 17.46 -0.78
C ALA A 276 -21.06 17.10 -1.57
N GLY A 277 -21.37 17.86 -2.63
CA GLY A 277 -22.47 17.60 -3.56
C GLY A 277 -22.34 16.32 -4.38
N SER A 278 -21.14 15.81 -4.71
CA SER A 278 -21.00 14.52 -5.40
C SER A 278 -21.35 13.35 -4.49
N PHE A 279 -20.84 13.34 -3.25
CA PHE A 279 -21.20 12.30 -2.29
C PHE A 279 -22.70 12.29 -1.99
N ALA A 280 -23.30 13.46 -1.78
CA ALA A 280 -24.74 13.61 -1.54
C ALA A 280 -25.59 13.01 -2.68
N LYS A 281 -25.24 13.32 -3.93
CA LYS A 281 -25.93 12.79 -5.12
C LYS A 281 -25.81 11.26 -5.21
N VAL A 282 -24.60 10.73 -5.04
CA VAL A 282 -24.38 9.27 -5.08
C VAL A 282 -25.17 8.58 -3.99
N LEU A 283 -25.19 9.11 -2.76
CA LEU A 283 -25.96 8.55 -1.65
C LEU A 283 -27.47 8.53 -1.96
N GLN A 284 -28.00 9.58 -2.57
CA GLN A 284 -29.39 9.64 -3.00
C GLN A 284 -29.70 8.64 -4.13
N HIS A 285 -28.80 8.49 -5.10
CA HIS A 285 -28.94 7.52 -6.18
C HIS A 285 -28.89 6.08 -5.66
N VAL A 286 -27.97 5.79 -4.76
CA VAL A 286 -27.93 4.52 -4.03
C VAL A 286 -29.25 4.27 -3.32
N LEU A 287 -29.79 5.23 -2.58
CA LEU A 287 -31.09 5.07 -1.91
C LEU A 287 -32.22 4.73 -2.89
N SER A 288 -32.26 5.38 -4.05
CA SER A 288 -33.27 5.09 -5.07
C SER A 288 -33.17 3.67 -5.63
N VAL A 289 -31.96 3.12 -5.76
CA VAL A 289 -31.74 1.71 -6.15
C VAL A 289 -32.30 0.78 -5.07
N PHE A 290 -32.02 1.05 -3.79
CA PHE A 290 -32.54 0.25 -2.68
C PHE A 290 -34.07 0.28 -2.61
N GLN A 291 -34.67 1.47 -2.77
CA GLN A 291 -36.13 1.64 -2.83
C GLN A 291 -36.74 0.87 -4.01
N PHE A 292 -36.10 0.91 -5.19
CA PHE A 292 -36.54 0.16 -6.36
C PHE A 292 -36.55 -1.35 -6.13
N ILE A 293 -35.47 -1.90 -5.54
CA ILE A 293 -35.39 -3.33 -5.28
C ILE A 293 -36.41 -3.73 -4.21
N HIS A 294 -36.59 -2.92 -3.16
CA HIS A 294 -37.60 -3.20 -2.13
C HIS A 294 -39.03 -3.20 -2.66
N ALA A 295 -39.35 -2.26 -3.56
CA ALA A 295 -40.68 -2.20 -4.18
C ALA A 295 -41.03 -3.48 -4.97
N HIS A 296 -40.02 -4.19 -5.50
CA HIS A 296 -40.22 -5.45 -6.22
C HIS A 296 -40.11 -6.68 -5.31
N TRP A 297 -39.23 -6.64 -4.31
CA TRP A 297 -38.94 -7.74 -3.40
C TRP A 297 -39.09 -7.30 -1.94
N THR A 298 -40.33 -7.11 -1.50
CA THR A 298 -40.67 -6.62 -0.14
C THR A 298 -40.16 -7.53 0.97
N ASP A 299 -40.15 -8.85 0.71
CA ASP A 299 -39.98 -9.87 1.75
C ASP A 299 -38.50 -10.25 2.01
N GLN A 300 -37.55 -9.66 1.29
CA GLN A 300 -36.12 -10.05 1.32
C GLN A 300 -35.20 -9.02 1.99
N SER A 301 -35.41 -8.77 3.28
CA SER A 301 -34.53 -7.91 4.09
C SER A 301 -33.08 -8.42 4.18
N LEU A 302 -32.86 -9.73 4.02
CA LEU A 302 -31.53 -10.34 4.01
C LEU A 302 -30.67 -9.86 2.83
N LEU A 303 -31.27 -9.62 1.67
CA LEU A 303 -30.55 -9.11 0.49
C LEU A 303 -29.97 -7.72 0.77
N GLY A 304 -30.77 -6.83 1.36
CA GLY A 304 -30.35 -5.49 1.73
C GLY A 304 -29.12 -5.49 2.65
N ASN A 305 -29.12 -6.38 3.63
CA ASN A 305 -27.99 -6.54 4.56
C ASN A 305 -26.72 -7.01 3.84
N VAL A 306 -26.81 -7.97 2.92
CA VAL A 306 -25.66 -8.47 2.15
C VAL A 306 -25.15 -7.37 1.21
N LEU A 307 -26.05 -6.71 0.48
CA LEU A 307 -25.70 -5.63 -0.45
C LEU A 307 -24.99 -4.46 0.26
N TRP A 308 -25.48 -4.06 1.44
CA TRP A 308 -24.88 -3.00 2.24
C TRP A 308 -23.56 -3.42 2.90
N ASN A 309 -23.59 -4.46 3.73
CA ASN A 309 -22.47 -4.83 4.59
C ASN A 309 -21.31 -5.43 3.79
N THR A 310 -21.59 -6.29 2.82
CA THR A 310 -20.56 -7.03 2.07
C THR A 310 -19.97 -6.18 0.94
N HIS A 311 -20.79 -5.41 0.22
CA HIS A 311 -20.36 -4.79 -1.04
C HIS A 311 -20.31 -3.27 -1.04
N LEU A 312 -21.26 -2.57 -0.41
CA LEU A 312 -21.45 -1.13 -0.64
C LEU A 312 -20.84 -0.21 0.41
N SER A 313 -20.84 -0.63 1.69
CA SER A 313 -20.39 0.20 2.82
C SER A 313 -18.95 0.71 2.64
N THR A 314 -18.04 -0.17 2.23
CA THR A 314 -16.61 0.15 2.07
C THR A 314 -16.35 1.10 0.89
N PRO A 315 -16.84 0.84 -0.34
CA PRO A 315 -16.71 1.79 -1.46
C PRO A 315 -17.32 3.16 -1.17
N LEU A 316 -18.49 3.23 -0.51
CA LEU A 316 -19.07 4.51 -0.13
C LEU A 316 -18.24 5.25 0.93
N LEU A 317 -17.64 4.52 1.88
CA LEU A 317 -16.72 5.12 2.84
C LEU A 317 -15.47 5.69 2.14
N VAL A 318 -14.93 4.99 1.13
CA VAL A 318 -13.81 5.49 0.32
C VAL A 318 -14.21 6.75 -0.43
N LEU A 319 -15.39 6.78 -1.04
CA LEU A 319 -15.92 7.98 -1.69
C LEU A 319 -16.10 9.13 -0.70
N PHE A 320 -16.66 8.85 0.49
CA PHE A 320 -16.81 9.82 1.57
C PHE A 320 -15.46 10.45 1.94
N VAL A 321 -14.43 9.63 2.16
CA VAL A 321 -13.07 10.10 2.50
C VAL A 321 -12.47 10.95 1.36
N HIS A 322 -12.69 10.59 0.10
CA HIS A 322 -12.22 11.40 -1.04
C HIS A 322 -12.90 12.77 -1.12
N ASN A 323 -14.14 12.89 -0.65
CA ASN A 323 -14.90 14.13 -0.62
C ASN A 323 -14.64 14.96 0.65
N LEU A 324 -13.75 14.52 1.55
CA LEU A 324 -13.38 15.32 2.72
C LEU A 324 -12.72 16.63 2.29
N PRO A 325 -13.06 17.75 2.96
CA PRO A 325 -12.53 19.06 2.63
C PRO A 325 -11.03 19.15 2.83
N SER A 326 -10.42 20.17 2.21
CA SER A 326 -8.98 20.41 2.30
C SER A 326 -8.58 21.24 3.52
N SER A 327 -9.50 21.95 4.16
CA SER A 327 -9.25 22.81 5.32
C SER A 327 -10.11 22.38 6.51
N VAL A 328 -9.66 22.68 7.73
CA VAL A 328 -10.45 22.40 8.94
C VAL A 328 -11.69 23.31 9.03
N SER A 329 -11.57 24.57 8.60
CA SER A 329 -12.70 25.51 8.60
C SER A 329 -13.88 24.99 7.77
N ASP A 330 -13.61 24.31 6.66
CA ASP A 330 -14.63 23.70 5.81
C ASP A 330 -15.17 22.37 6.36
N LEU A 331 -14.46 21.71 7.30
CA LEU A 331 -14.87 20.43 7.89
C LEU A 331 -16.17 20.55 8.69
N ALA A 332 -16.33 21.65 9.42
CA ALA A 332 -17.57 21.92 10.16
C ALA A 332 -18.76 22.06 9.20
N ALA A 333 -18.61 22.86 8.14
CA ALA A 333 -19.64 23.04 7.11
C ALA A 333 -19.96 21.74 6.36
N PHE A 334 -18.94 20.94 6.06
CA PHE A 334 -19.10 19.60 5.46
C PHE A 334 -19.92 18.69 6.37
N LYS A 335 -19.59 18.61 7.67
CA LYS A 335 -20.34 17.80 8.64
C LYS A 335 -21.80 18.22 8.72
N THR A 336 -22.07 19.52 8.83
CA THR A 336 -23.45 20.06 8.88
C THR A 336 -24.25 19.72 7.62
N THR A 337 -23.59 19.64 6.46
CA THR A 337 -24.24 19.29 5.19
C THR A 337 -24.51 17.79 5.05
N VAL A 338 -23.55 16.94 5.43
CA VAL A 338 -23.63 15.49 5.18
C VAL A 338 -24.37 14.73 6.27
N GLN A 339 -24.34 15.21 7.52
CA GLN A 339 -25.03 14.59 8.64
C GLN A 339 -26.54 14.37 8.42
N PRO A 340 -27.34 15.36 8.01
CA PRO A 340 -28.76 15.13 7.75
C PRO A 340 -29.01 14.15 6.59
N LEU A 341 -28.11 14.11 5.60
CA LEU A 341 -28.22 13.17 4.46
C LEU A 341 -28.02 11.73 4.89
N LEU A 342 -27.00 11.46 5.71
CA LEU A 342 -26.74 10.12 6.25
C LEU A 342 -27.86 9.66 7.17
N HIS A 343 -28.37 10.53 8.05
CA HIS A 343 -29.52 10.19 8.89
C HIS A 343 -30.80 9.96 8.10
N GLY A 344 -31.06 10.75 7.04
CA GLY A 344 -32.20 10.54 6.16
C GLY A 344 -32.10 9.22 5.37
N PHE A 345 -30.89 8.87 4.94
CA PHE A 345 -30.61 7.57 4.33
C PHE A 345 -30.90 6.43 5.31
N ASP A 346 -30.37 6.51 6.53
CA ASP A 346 -30.57 5.50 7.58
C ASP A 346 -32.05 5.33 7.97
N ALA A 347 -32.79 6.43 8.11
CA ALA A 347 -34.23 6.39 8.38
C ALA A 347 -35.01 5.70 7.25
N SER A 348 -34.64 5.96 6.00
CA SER A 348 -35.26 5.34 4.83
C SER A 348 -34.94 3.84 4.77
N MET A 349 -33.68 3.47 5.01
CA MET A 349 -33.22 2.09 5.05
C MET A 349 -33.86 1.29 6.20
N HIS A 350 -34.07 1.92 7.36
CA HIS A 350 -34.79 1.32 8.48
C HIS A 350 -36.28 1.16 8.17
N THR A 351 -36.91 2.13 7.50
CA THR A 351 -38.33 2.03 7.09
C THR A 351 -38.55 0.84 6.14
N ILE A 352 -37.58 0.60 5.27
CA ILE A 352 -37.55 -0.52 4.32
C ILE A 352 -37.16 -1.86 5.00
N GLY A 353 -36.61 -1.82 6.21
CA GLY A 353 -36.24 -3.01 7.00
C GLY A 353 -34.97 -3.72 6.54
N TRP A 354 -34.07 -3.03 5.82
CA TRP A 354 -32.96 -3.66 5.08
C TRP A 354 -31.57 -3.54 5.70
N THR A 355 -31.36 -2.74 6.74
CA THR A 355 -30.04 -2.58 7.37
C THR A 355 -30.06 -2.69 8.87
N THR A 356 -29.07 -3.41 9.40
CA THR A 356 -28.68 -3.42 10.81
C THR A 356 -27.56 -2.41 11.14
N VAL A 357 -26.79 -1.93 10.14
CA VAL A 357 -25.64 -1.03 10.32
C VAL A 357 -25.88 0.31 9.62
N SER A 358 -25.77 1.39 10.38
CA SER A 358 -26.07 2.78 9.96
C SER A 358 -24.95 3.39 9.11
N ALA A 359 -25.30 4.06 8.00
CA ALA A 359 -24.40 4.92 7.25
C ALA A 359 -23.89 6.11 8.09
N SER A 360 -24.62 6.52 9.12
CA SER A 360 -24.18 7.52 10.09
C SER A 360 -22.87 7.16 10.79
N THR A 361 -22.47 5.88 10.84
CA THR A 361 -21.15 5.45 11.35
C THR A 361 -19.98 6.01 10.53
N PHE A 362 -20.23 6.52 9.32
CA PHE A 362 -19.23 7.25 8.53
C PHE A 362 -18.84 8.60 9.17
N LEU A 363 -19.65 9.12 10.09
CA LEU A 363 -19.30 10.30 10.89
C LEU A 363 -18.50 9.94 12.13
N ASP A 364 -18.55 8.68 12.60
CA ASP A 364 -17.76 8.22 13.73
C ASP A 364 -16.28 8.33 13.36
N HIS A 365 -15.46 8.98 14.18
CA HIS A 365 -14.04 9.24 13.87
C HIS A 365 -13.80 10.14 12.65
N LEU A 366 -14.75 11.02 12.27
CA LEU A 366 -14.57 12.00 11.18
C LEU A 366 -13.24 12.76 11.30
N ASP A 367 -12.93 13.25 12.48
CA ASP A 367 -11.70 13.98 12.82
C ASP A 367 -10.43 13.17 12.51
N THR A 368 -10.42 11.90 12.90
CA THR A 368 -9.30 10.98 12.63
C THR A 368 -9.15 10.70 11.14
N ARG A 369 -10.27 10.53 10.42
CA ARG A 369 -10.26 10.30 8.96
C ARG A 369 -9.79 11.55 8.21
N TYR A 370 -10.26 12.73 8.60
CA TYR A 370 -9.78 14.01 8.08
C TYR A 370 -8.28 14.14 8.28
N ALA A 371 -7.78 13.96 9.50
CA ALA A 371 -6.36 14.07 9.79
C ALA A 371 -5.50 13.08 8.99
N SER A 372 -5.97 11.83 8.84
CA SER A 372 -5.28 10.80 8.05
C SER A 372 -5.25 11.13 6.56
N GLU A 373 -6.37 11.62 6.02
CA GLU A 373 -6.47 12.00 4.61
C GLU A 373 -5.67 13.26 4.29
N LYS A 374 -5.70 14.28 5.17
CA LYS A 374 -4.85 15.48 5.08
C LYS A 374 -3.38 15.10 5.09
N ARG A 375 -2.97 14.20 6.00
CA ARG A 375 -1.60 13.65 6.05
C ARG A 375 -1.21 12.99 4.74
N ARG A 376 -2.08 12.13 4.20
CA ARG A 376 -1.84 11.44 2.93
C ARG A 376 -1.64 12.44 1.79
N ARG A 377 -2.53 13.43 1.64
CA ARG A 377 -2.44 14.46 0.59
C ARG A 377 -1.12 15.23 0.66
N VAL A 378 -0.79 15.77 1.85
CA VAL A 378 0.45 16.54 2.04
C VAL A 378 1.69 15.70 1.72
N LEU A 379 1.80 14.48 2.26
CA LEU A 379 2.99 13.66 2.03
C LEU A 379 3.15 13.22 0.58
N VAL A 380 2.03 13.00 -0.14
CA VAL A 380 2.06 12.73 -1.59
C VAL A 380 2.53 13.97 -2.35
N ASP A 381 2.00 15.14 -2.03
CA ASP A 381 2.37 16.40 -2.68
C ASP A 381 3.84 16.74 -2.45
N VAL A 382 4.35 16.57 -1.22
CA VAL A 382 5.78 16.74 -0.90
C VAL A 382 6.62 15.80 -1.75
N ARG A 383 6.28 14.50 -1.80
CA ARG A 383 7.00 13.53 -2.62
C ARG A 383 6.98 13.90 -4.10
N GLN A 384 5.84 14.34 -4.63
CA GLN A 384 5.73 14.75 -6.02
C GLN A 384 6.58 16.00 -6.30
N SER A 385 6.60 16.97 -5.38
CA SER A 385 7.41 18.17 -5.50
C SER A 385 8.92 17.85 -5.49
N MET A 386 9.35 16.89 -4.67
CA MET A 386 10.74 16.40 -4.65
C MET A 386 11.18 15.80 -5.99
N HIS A 387 10.26 15.19 -6.76
CA HIS A 387 10.59 14.63 -8.07
C HIS A 387 10.52 15.68 -9.19
N LYS A 388 9.52 16.56 -9.16
CA LYS A 388 9.21 17.44 -10.28
C LYS A 388 9.90 18.80 -10.19
N ASP A 389 9.92 19.38 -8.99
CA ASP A 389 10.23 20.81 -8.80
C ASP A 389 11.61 21.04 -8.18
N TYR A 390 12.38 19.98 -7.86
CA TYR A 390 13.61 20.14 -7.09
C TYR A 390 14.72 20.91 -7.82
N MET A 391 14.83 20.71 -9.13
CA MET A 391 15.88 21.36 -9.94
C MET A 391 15.60 22.85 -10.18
N ASP A 392 14.34 23.27 -10.02
CA ASP A 392 13.92 24.66 -10.08
C ASP A 392 14.14 25.34 -8.73
N SER A 393 14.53 26.62 -8.76
CA SER A 393 14.94 27.33 -7.56
C SER A 393 14.54 28.81 -7.57
N VAL A 394 14.32 29.33 -6.37
CA VAL A 394 13.92 30.71 -6.09
C VAL A 394 14.83 31.32 -5.04
N VAL A 395 14.90 32.65 -5.01
CA VAL A 395 15.61 33.38 -3.95
C VAL A 395 14.62 33.63 -2.82
N ALA A 396 14.95 33.18 -1.61
CA ALA A 396 14.13 33.30 -0.42
C ALA A 396 14.91 33.97 0.71
N SER A 397 14.23 34.84 1.47
CA SER A 397 14.83 35.53 2.61
C SER A 397 14.71 34.70 3.88
N LEU A 398 15.77 34.68 4.67
CA LEU A 398 15.76 34.18 6.03
C LEU A 398 14.97 35.13 6.94
N PRO A 399 14.27 34.60 7.97
CA PRO A 399 13.57 35.43 8.93
C PRO A 399 14.60 36.24 9.73
N ALA A 400 14.32 37.54 9.93
CA ALA A 400 15.23 38.44 10.64
C ALA A 400 15.55 37.88 12.03
N SER A 401 16.84 37.72 12.32
CA SER A 401 17.30 37.34 13.66
C SER A 401 16.97 38.48 14.62
N HIS A 402 15.95 38.32 15.46
CA HIS A 402 15.76 39.19 16.61
C HIS A 402 16.85 38.89 17.64
N HIS A 403 18.07 39.37 17.38
CA HIS A 403 19.06 39.51 18.42
C HIS A 403 18.50 40.48 19.44
N ARG A 404 18.12 39.95 20.61
CA ARG A 404 17.86 40.75 21.81
C ARG A 404 19.07 41.68 22.00
N GLN A 405 18.87 42.98 21.81
CA GLN A 405 19.77 44.00 22.34
C GLN A 405 19.75 43.85 23.86
N SER A 406 20.62 43.01 24.42
CA SER A 406 20.93 43.07 25.84
C SER A 406 21.75 44.34 26.05
N SER A 407 21.11 45.34 26.64
CA SER A 407 21.76 46.54 27.14
C SER A 407 22.79 46.18 28.21
N SER A 408 24.08 46.10 27.83
CA SER A 408 25.19 46.16 28.78
C SER A 408 26.45 46.77 28.14
N LYS A 409 26.65 48.05 28.47
CA LYS A 409 27.88 48.87 28.51
C LYS A 409 29.19 48.27 27.93
N LYS A 410 29.61 48.89 26.81
CA LYS A 410 30.92 49.54 26.52
C LYS A 410 32.21 48.87 27.08
N SER A 411 33.00 48.24 26.20
CA SER A 411 34.48 48.31 26.18
C SER A 411 35.07 47.45 25.05
N GLY A 412 35.93 48.04 24.21
CA GLY A 412 36.95 47.33 23.43
C GLY A 412 36.65 47.08 21.96
N GLN A 413 37.34 47.81 21.08
CA GLN A 413 37.38 47.60 19.63
C GLN A 413 37.81 46.17 19.26
N SER A 414 37.00 45.50 18.45
CA SER A 414 37.47 44.58 17.41
C SER A 414 36.60 44.81 16.17
N HIS A 415 37.22 45.34 15.11
CA HIS A 415 36.63 45.38 13.79
C HIS A 415 36.55 43.95 13.24
N ALA A 416 35.42 43.29 13.42
CA ALA A 416 35.01 42.23 12.51
C ALA A 416 34.46 42.90 11.23
N PRO A 417 34.89 42.50 10.03
CA PRO A 417 34.21 42.94 8.82
C PRO A 417 32.78 42.39 8.86
N ASN A 418 31.80 43.26 8.66
CA ASN A 418 30.42 42.86 8.42
C ASN A 418 30.41 41.88 7.24
N ASP A 419 30.21 40.59 7.52
CA ASP A 419 29.72 39.66 6.53
C ASP A 419 28.37 40.20 6.06
N ASN A 420 28.29 40.41 4.76
CA ASN A 420 27.28 41.20 4.09
C ASN A 420 25.88 40.69 4.45
N ASP A 421 25.02 41.63 4.85
CA ASP A 421 23.65 41.48 5.36
C ASP A 421 22.68 41.06 4.24
N ASN A 422 23.03 40.03 3.47
CA ASN A 422 22.20 39.48 2.41
C ASN A 422 21.58 38.18 2.93
N ASN A 423 20.50 38.32 3.71
CA ASN A 423 19.67 37.21 4.21
C ASN A 423 18.98 36.38 3.10
N ASN A 424 19.38 36.54 1.84
CA ASN A 424 18.77 35.91 0.68
C ASN A 424 19.56 34.65 0.30
N LEU A 425 18.87 33.52 0.30
CA LEU A 425 19.40 32.22 -0.11
C LEU A 425 18.67 31.73 -1.34
N ARG A 426 19.39 31.10 -2.27
CA ARG A 426 18.73 30.33 -3.33
C ARG A 426 18.34 28.96 -2.81
N VAL A 427 17.05 28.67 -2.85
CA VAL A 427 16.43 27.43 -2.36
C VAL A 427 15.65 26.76 -3.48
N SER A 428 15.44 25.45 -3.39
CA SER A 428 14.62 24.71 -4.33
C SER A 428 13.14 25.14 -4.23
N LEU A 429 12.41 25.05 -5.33
CA LEU A 429 10.95 25.22 -5.31
C LEU A 429 10.30 24.18 -4.39
N CYS A 430 10.87 22.98 -4.32
CA CYS A 430 10.44 21.94 -3.38
C CYS A 430 10.51 22.41 -1.92
N ALA A 431 11.64 22.97 -1.47
CA ALA A 431 11.78 23.45 -0.10
C ALA A 431 10.85 24.64 0.20
N SER A 432 10.67 25.56 -0.76
CA SER A 432 9.72 26.67 -0.63
C SER A 432 8.27 26.19 -0.52
N LYS A 433 7.85 25.22 -1.34
CA LYS A 433 6.51 24.63 -1.29
C LYS A 433 6.28 23.83 -0.02
N LEU A 434 7.27 23.02 0.39
CA LEU A 434 7.25 22.28 1.65
C LEU A 434 7.04 23.25 2.83
N TRP A 435 7.80 24.34 2.89
CA TRP A 435 7.64 25.33 3.94
C TRP A 435 6.23 25.95 3.95
N SER A 436 5.72 26.31 2.78
CA SER A 436 4.36 26.86 2.64
C SER A 436 3.30 25.89 3.15
N GLN A 437 3.44 24.58 2.86
CA GLN A 437 2.57 23.54 3.37
C GLN A 437 2.70 23.35 4.90
N MET A 438 3.92 23.46 5.43
CA MET A 438 4.14 23.41 6.88
C MET A 438 3.48 24.58 7.60
N GLU A 439 3.59 25.80 7.08
CA GLU A 439 2.90 26.96 7.66
C GLU A 439 1.39 26.76 7.65
N ALA A 440 0.81 26.33 6.52
CA ALA A 440 -0.61 26.03 6.43
C ALA A 440 -1.06 24.98 7.46
N LEU A 441 -0.29 23.89 7.64
CA LEU A 441 -0.59 22.87 8.66
C LEU A 441 -0.50 23.41 10.09
N LEU A 442 0.48 24.27 10.39
CA LEU A 442 0.64 24.88 11.71
C LEU A 442 -0.44 25.93 11.99
N ASP A 443 -0.85 26.70 10.99
CA ASP A 443 -1.96 27.64 11.07
C ASP A 443 -3.28 26.91 11.30
N GLU A 444 -3.54 25.85 10.53
CA GLU A 444 -4.72 24.98 10.76
C GLU A 444 -4.68 24.34 12.15
N ALA A 445 -3.54 23.81 12.60
CA ALA A 445 -3.42 23.17 13.91
C ALA A 445 -3.59 24.14 15.09
N ALA A 446 -3.37 25.44 14.87
CA ALA A 446 -3.51 26.48 15.88
C ALA A 446 -4.89 27.15 15.89
N HIS A 447 -5.78 26.76 14.97
CA HIS A 447 -7.12 27.33 14.84
C HIS A 447 -8.03 26.92 16.01
N GLU A 448 -8.86 27.84 16.52
CA GLU A 448 -9.64 27.65 17.75
C GLU A 448 -10.65 26.49 17.67
N ASP A 449 -11.23 26.27 16.48
CA ASP A 449 -12.20 25.20 16.22
C ASP A 449 -11.57 23.78 16.13
N VAL A 450 -10.25 23.65 16.28
CA VAL A 450 -9.54 22.37 16.13
C VAL A 450 -9.40 21.65 17.46
N GLY A 451 -10.00 20.46 17.55
CA GLY A 451 -9.78 19.57 18.68
C GLY A 451 -8.32 19.14 18.81
N GLN A 452 -7.84 18.97 20.05
CA GLN A 452 -6.43 18.64 20.34
C GLN A 452 -5.90 17.44 19.54
N GLY A 453 -6.70 16.41 19.33
CA GLY A 453 -6.30 15.22 18.56
C GLY A 453 -5.98 15.52 17.09
N VAL A 454 -6.80 16.33 16.43
CA VAL A 454 -6.58 16.76 15.04
C VAL A 454 -5.38 17.70 14.97
N GLY A 455 -5.30 18.69 15.87
CA GLY A 455 -4.17 19.61 15.93
C GLY A 455 -2.84 18.87 16.10
N MET A 456 -2.78 17.87 16.99
CA MET A 456 -1.59 17.02 17.16
C MET A 456 -1.24 16.28 15.86
N ALA A 457 -2.22 15.69 15.19
CA ALA A 457 -2.00 14.95 13.95
C ALA A 457 -1.50 15.84 12.80
N LEU A 458 -1.99 17.10 12.70
CA LEU A 458 -1.52 18.08 11.71
C LEU A 458 -0.07 18.49 11.99
N VAL A 459 0.30 18.73 13.25
CA VAL A 459 1.70 19.02 13.61
C VAL A 459 2.61 17.81 13.33
N HIS A 460 2.17 16.60 13.65
CA HIS A 460 2.91 15.38 13.29
C HIS A 460 3.06 15.22 11.78
N THR A 461 2.04 15.58 11.00
CA THR A 461 2.13 15.59 9.53
C THR A 461 3.21 16.57 9.04
N ALA A 462 3.29 17.78 9.60
CA ALA A 462 4.33 18.73 9.26
C ALA A 462 5.73 18.19 9.60
N ARG A 463 5.88 17.51 10.74
CA ARG A 463 7.14 16.84 11.14
C ARG A 463 7.52 15.71 10.19
N ASP A 464 6.56 14.90 9.78
CA ASP A 464 6.78 13.80 8.84
C ASP A 464 7.15 14.31 7.44
N ALA A 465 6.59 15.44 7.01
CA ALA A 465 6.93 16.08 5.74
C ALA A 465 8.41 16.50 5.69
N VAL A 466 8.95 17.08 6.77
CA VAL A 466 10.39 17.41 6.88
C VAL A 466 11.25 16.15 6.90
N SER A 467 10.84 15.14 7.66
CA SER A 467 11.54 13.85 7.72
C SER A 467 11.58 13.17 6.34
N LEU A 468 10.46 13.18 5.62
CA LEU A 468 10.35 12.66 4.26
C LEU A 468 11.25 13.42 3.30
N PHE A 469 11.31 14.75 3.40
CA PHE A 469 12.23 15.57 2.61
C PHE A 469 13.69 15.14 2.87
N ARG A 470 14.15 15.14 4.13
CA ARG A 470 15.53 14.76 4.47
C ARG A 470 15.90 13.38 3.94
N MET A 471 15.06 12.38 4.19
CA MET A 471 15.33 11.00 3.77
C MET A 471 15.23 10.82 2.25
N GLY A 472 14.26 11.46 1.62
CA GLY A 472 14.05 11.34 0.18
C GLY A 472 15.09 12.11 -0.63
N MET A 473 15.59 13.26 -0.18
CA MET A 473 16.68 13.95 -0.89
C MET A 473 17.97 13.13 -0.87
N ALA A 474 18.26 12.44 0.24
CA ALA A 474 19.44 11.57 0.31
C ALA A 474 19.41 10.40 -0.70
N SER A 475 18.22 9.98 -1.15
CA SER A 475 18.06 8.87 -2.10
C SER A 475 17.79 9.32 -3.53
N LEU A 476 16.90 10.30 -3.73
CA LEU A 476 16.42 10.71 -5.06
C LEU A 476 17.48 11.43 -5.89
N VAL A 477 18.35 12.23 -5.25
CA VAL A 477 19.38 13.01 -5.96
C VAL A 477 20.79 12.51 -5.64
N LYS A 478 20.94 11.27 -5.16
CA LYS A 478 22.22 10.72 -4.68
C LYS A 478 23.37 10.91 -5.69
N GLU A 479 23.15 10.55 -6.95
CA GLU A 479 24.16 10.70 -8.01
C GLU A 479 24.52 12.17 -8.26
N ALA A 480 23.51 13.06 -8.26
CA ALA A 480 23.73 14.48 -8.40
C ALA A 480 24.50 15.07 -7.21
N LEU A 481 24.33 14.54 -5.98
CA LEU A 481 25.10 14.96 -4.81
C LEU A 481 26.59 14.64 -4.91
N GLU A 482 26.99 13.70 -5.78
CA GLU A 482 28.40 13.35 -5.98
C GLU A 482 29.07 14.21 -7.08
N HIS A 483 28.28 14.79 -7.99
CA HIS A 483 28.78 15.35 -9.24
C HIS A 483 28.35 16.79 -9.53
N ASP A 484 27.19 17.23 -9.05
CA ASP A 484 26.60 18.53 -9.35
C ASP A 484 26.77 19.52 -8.16
N PRO A 485 27.66 20.52 -8.28
CA PRO A 485 27.87 21.50 -7.21
C PRO A 485 26.62 22.35 -6.92
N ARG A 486 25.74 22.59 -7.90
CA ARG A 486 24.51 23.37 -7.71
C ARG A 486 23.52 22.61 -6.83
N VAL A 487 23.32 21.31 -7.08
CA VAL A 487 22.41 20.47 -6.28
C VAL A 487 22.88 20.38 -4.83
N VAL A 488 24.19 20.21 -4.62
CA VAL A 488 24.82 20.20 -3.29
C VAL A 488 24.57 21.49 -2.52
N MET A 489 24.72 22.64 -3.18
CA MET A 489 24.41 23.94 -2.60
C MET A 489 22.92 24.08 -2.28
N LEU A 490 22.02 23.67 -3.19
CA LEU A 490 20.58 23.74 -2.96
C LEU A 490 20.17 22.92 -1.74
N VAL A 491 20.64 21.67 -1.58
CA VAL A 491 20.33 20.85 -0.39
C VAL A 491 20.76 21.54 0.90
N HIS A 492 21.97 22.12 0.92
CA HIS A 492 22.45 22.85 2.08
C HIS A 492 21.58 24.06 2.42
N ASN A 493 21.31 24.89 1.41
CA ASN A 493 20.49 26.09 1.56
C ASN A 493 19.05 25.74 1.94
N ASP A 494 18.48 24.68 1.39
CA ASP A 494 17.14 24.18 1.74
C ASP A 494 17.07 23.78 3.22
N CYS A 495 18.06 23.02 3.70
CA CYS A 495 18.14 22.62 5.11
C CYS A 495 18.27 23.83 6.03
N LEU A 496 19.11 24.80 5.66
CA LEU A 496 19.28 26.03 6.42
C LEU A 496 17.98 26.84 6.44
N PHE A 497 17.38 27.07 5.27
CA PHE A 497 16.11 27.77 5.11
C PHE A 497 15.02 27.17 5.98
N LEU A 498 14.76 25.86 5.87
CA LEU A 498 13.74 25.18 6.67
C LEU A 498 14.01 25.35 8.17
N THR A 499 15.24 25.08 8.64
CA THR A 499 15.53 25.18 10.08
C THR A 499 15.40 26.59 10.64
N HIS A 500 15.75 27.62 9.87
CA HIS A 500 15.59 29.02 10.29
C HIS A 500 14.13 29.42 10.43
N HIS A 501 13.24 28.86 9.61
CA HIS A 501 11.82 29.20 9.65
C HIS A 501 11.01 28.38 10.68
N MET A 502 11.44 27.15 11.00
CA MET A 502 10.73 26.25 11.91
C MET A 502 10.50 26.83 13.31
N LEU A 503 11.52 27.39 13.95
CA LEU A 503 11.41 27.85 15.34
C LEU A 503 10.55 29.13 15.49
N PRO A 504 10.75 30.18 14.66
CA PRO A 504 9.86 31.35 14.67
C PRO A 504 8.40 30.99 14.38
N ALA A 505 8.15 30.03 13.48
CA ALA A 505 6.80 29.61 13.12
C ALA A 505 6.04 28.96 14.29
N VAL A 506 6.69 28.08 15.05
CA VAL A 506 6.08 27.46 16.24
C VAL A 506 5.88 28.51 17.35
N TYR A 507 6.87 29.37 17.57
CA TYR A 507 6.79 30.39 18.61
C TYR A 507 5.62 31.37 18.38
N ARG A 508 5.43 31.84 17.14
CA ARG A 508 4.32 32.72 16.74
C ARG A 508 2.94 32.12 17.08
N ARG A 509 2.82 30.79 17.06
CA ARG A 509 1.54 30.06 17.21
C ARG A 509 1.41 29.32 18.54
N LYS A 510 2.35 29.54 19.47
CA LYS A 510 2.47 28.76 20.72
C LYS A 510 1.18 28.71 21.55
N ALA A 511 0.38 29.78 21.53
CA ALA A 511 -0.87 29.85 22.29
C ALA A 511 -2.00 28.97 21.72
N GLY A 512 -2.05 28.78 20.40
CA GLY A 512 -3.08 27.97 19.74
C GLY A 512 -2.67 26.52 19.48
N LEU A 513 -1.36 26.23 19.45
CA LEU A 513 -0.87 24.88 19.20
C LEU A 513 -1.13 23.93 20.39
N PRO A 514 -1.34 22.62 20.15
CA PRO A 514 -1.47 21.64 21.21
C PRO A 514 -0.26 21.61 22.16
N PRO A 515 -0.45 21.31 23.45
CA PRO A 515 0.64 21.28 24.41
C PRO A 515 1.67 20.19 24.08
N GLY A 516 2.95 20.49 24.29
CA GLY A 516 4.05 19.54 24.09
C GLY A 516 4.55 19.41 22.65
N VAL A 517 3.97 20.13 21.69
CA VAL A 517 4.48 20.13 20.31
C VAL A 517 5.72 21.02 20.16
N SER A 518 6.68 20.55 19.37
CA SER A 518 7.90 21.29 19.04
C SER A 518 8.41 20.83 17.67
N LEU A 519 9.24 21.66 17.04
CA LEU A 519 10.03 21.32 15.86
C LEU A 519 11.54 21.39 16.13
N ILE A 520 11.95 21.71 17.37
CA ILE A 520 13.35 21.96 17.75
C ILE A 520 14.22 20.72 17.53
N ASP A 521 13.70 19.55 17.81
CA ASP A 521 14.39 18.27 17.67
C ASP A 521 14.69 17.89 16.20
N LEU A 522 13.96 18.45 15.25
CA LEU A 522 14.21 18.27 13.82
C LEU A 522 15.34 19.18 13.29
N VAL A 523 15.69 20.24 14.03
CA VAL A 523 16.69 21.23 13.57
C VAL A 523 18.10 20.63 13.49
N PRO A 524 18.66 19.99 14.55
CA PRO A 524 19.99 19.38 14.47
C PRO A 524 20.16 18.39 13.31
N PRO A 525 19.30 17.35 13.14
CA PRO A 525 19.49 16.41 12.05
C PRO A 525 19.37 17.08 10.69
N LEU A 526 18.46 18.04 10.49
CA LEU A 526 18.35 18.69 9.19
C LEU A 526 19.60 19.51 8.84
N ARG A 527 20.16 20.24 9.82
CA ARG A 527 21.43 20.98 9.63
C ARG A 527 22.61 20.06 9.36
N GLU A 528 22.77 19.02 10.18
CA GLU A 528 23.84 18.03 10.00
C GLU A 528 23.79 17.38 8.61
N PHE A 529 22.60 17.12 8.08
CA PHE A 529 22.45 16.60 6.72
C PHE A 529 22.95 17.58 5.66
N GLY A 530 22.51 18.85 5.72
CA GLY A 530 22.96 19.88 4.78
C GLY A 530 24.46 20.17 4.86
N GLU A 531 25.04 20.17 6.06
CA GLU A 531 26.49 20.34 6.27
C GLU A 531 27.28 19.14 5.75
N HIS A 532 26.82 17.92 6.05
CA HIS A 532 27.47 16.69 5.62
C HIS A 532 27.57 16.61 4.09
N VAL A 533 26.49 16.94 3.38
CA VAL A 533 26.44 16.91 1.90
C VAL A 533 27.51 17.82 1.29
N VAL A 534 27.59 19.07 1.72
CA VAL A 534 28.58 20.03 1.19
C VAL A 534 30.00 19.63 1.55
N MET A 535 30.24 19.24 2.80
CA MET A 535 31.59 18.85 3.25
C MET A 535 32.09 17.57 2.59
N HIS A 536 31.20 16.58 2.38
CA HIS A 536 31.54 15.35 1.68
C HIS A 536 31.90 15.61 0.21
N PHE A 537 31.11 16.44 -0.47
CA PHE A 537 31.40 16.86 -1.85
C PHE A 537 32.74 17.61 -1.94
N ALA A 538 32.94 18.61 -1.08
CA ALA A 538 34.16 19.40 -1.00
C ALA A 538 35.39 18.51 -0.80
N LYS A 539 35.33 17.57 0.16
CA LYS A 539 36.43 16.61 0.43
C LYS A 539 36.73 15.72 -0.78
N THR A 540 35.70 15.19 -1.42
CA THR A 540 35.83 14.29 -2.58
C THR A 540 36.50 14.98 -3.76
N HIS A 541 36.05 16.19 -4.10
CA HIS A 541 36.64 16.95 -5.21
C HIS A 541 38.04 17.47 -4.88
N THR A 542 38.29 17.85 -3.62
CA THR A 542 39.63 18.21 -3.16
C THR A 542 40.62 17.06 -3.31
N HIS A 543 40.20 15.83 -3.00
CA HIS A 543 41.06 14.66 -3.17
C HIS A 543 41.40 14.40 -4.65
N LYS A 544 40.44 14.56 -5.56
CA LYS A 544 40.70 14.44 -7.02
C LYS A 544 41.64 15.53 -7.54
N MET A 545 41.51 16.75 -7.04
CA MET A 545 42.42 17.85 -7.37
C MET A 545 43.84 17.58 -6.84
N LEU A 546 43.98 17.04 -5.63
CA LEU A 546 45.28 16.62 -5.08
C LEU A 546 45.94 15.53 -5.95
N GLN A 547 45.20 14.50 -6.36
CA GLN A 547 45.71 13.47 -7.27
C GLN A 547 46.20 14.06 -8.61
N SER A 548 45.58 15.14 -9.08
CA SER A 548 46.03 15.85 -10.29
C SER A 548 47.36 16.58 -10.02
N LEU A 549 47.53 17.21 -8.86
CA LEU A 549 48.78 17.86 -8.46
C LEU A 549 49.94 16.87 -8.28
N GLU A 550 49.67 15.64 -7.84
CA GLU A 550 50.68 14.58 -7.70
C GLU A 550 51.33 14.19 -9.04
N THR A 551 50.71 14.53 -10.17
CA THR A 551 51.28 14.31 -11.52
C THR A 551 52.18 15.45 -12.01
N SER A 552 52.36 16.50 -11.20
CA SER A 552 53.25 17.62 -11.50
C SER A 552 54.70 17.17 -11.56
N PRO A 553 55.51 17.67 -12.51
CA PRO A 553 56.95 17.41 -12.52
C PRO A 553 57.63 18.04 -11.30
N PRO A 554 58.84 17.57 -10.94
CA PRO A 554 59.67 18.21 -9.94
C PRO A 554 59.95 19.68 -10.27
N TRP A 555 59.91 20.56 -9.27
CA TRP A 555 60.13 22.00 -9.46
C TRP A 555 61.54 22.34 -9.98
N THR A 556 62.50 21.42 -9.87
CA THR A 556 63.86 21.56 -10.40
C THR A 556 63.90 21.65 -11.93
N ASP A 557 62.94 21.00 -12.60
CA ASP A 557 62.98 20.73 -14.03
C ASP A 557 62.10 21.72 -14.82
N VAL A 558 61.34 22.57 -14.13
CA VAL A 558 60.37 23.54 -14.69
C VAL A 558 61.02 24.66 -15.55
N HIS A 559 62.34 24.65 -15.69
CA HIS A 559 63.06 25.49 -16.66
C HIS A 559 63.01 24.89 -18.09
N GLU A 560 62.65 23.62 -18.24
CA GLU A 560 62.44 22.96 -19.52
C GLU A 560 60.99 23.14 -20.00
N ASP A 561 60.79 23.43 -21.29
CA ASP A 561 59.47 23.71 -21.85
C ASP A 561 58.45 22.59 -21.58
N GLY A 562 58.87 21.32 -21.65
CA GLY A 562 58.00 20.16 -21.40
C GLY A 562 57.49 20.12 -19.95
N ALA A 563 58.40 20.25 -18.98
CA ALA A 563 58.06 20.24 -17.56
C ALA A 563 57.28 21.50 -17.16
N PHE A 564 57.64 22.67 -17.71
CA PHE A 564 56.87 23.91 -17.51
C PHE A 564 55.42 23.76 -17.95
N ASN A 565 55.19 23.31 -19.19
CA ASN A 565 53.85 23.14 -19.74
C ASN A 565 53.03 22.11 -18.94
N GLN A 566 53.67 21.03 -18.46
CA GLN A 566 53.00 20.03 -17.62
C GLN A 566 52.60 20.61 -16.26
N ALA A 567 53.50 21.31 -15.57
CA ALA A 567 53.22 21.95 -14.29
C ALA A 567 52.12 23.01 -14.42
N GLU A 568 52.21 23.86 -15.45
CA GLU A 568 51.20 24.87 -15.76
C GLU A 568 49.83 24.22 -16.01
N THR A 569 49.79 23.14 -16.78
CA THR A 569 48.55 22.39 -17.04
C THR A 569 47.96 21.82 -15.76
N CYS A 570 48.77 21.22 -14.88
CA CYS A 570 48.31 20.68 -13.60
C CYS A 570 47.65 21.76 -12.73
N LEU A 571 48.32 22.92 -12.59
CA LEU A 571 47.81 24.06 -11.82
C LEU A 571 46.52 24.63 -12.44
N LYS A 572 46.48 24.79 -13.76
CA LYS A 572 45.29 25.26 -14.49
C LYS A 572 44.10 24.32 -14.32
N VAL A 573 44.30 23.01 -14.41
CA VAL A 573 43.22 22.02 -14.23
C VAL A 573 42.61 22.11 -12.83
N VAL A 574 43.46 22.22 -11.80
CA VAL A 574 43.01 22.32 -10.41
C VAL A 574 42.25 23.63 -10.16
N LEU A 575 42.81 24.76 -10.59
CA LEU A 575 42.15 26.05 -10.47
C LEU A 575 40.83 26.08 -11.22
N PHE A 576 40.79 25.57 -12.45
CA PHE A 576 39.58 25.52 -13.25
C PHE A 576 38.47 24.71 -12.58
N GLN A 577 38.81 23.54 -12.01
CA GLN A 577 37.85 22.73 -11.27
C GLN A 577 37.31 23.47 -10.04
N LEU A 578 38.19 24.10 -9.25
CA LEU A 578 37.82 24.85 -8.06
C LEU A 578 36.96 26.08 -8.41
N GLN A 579 37.37 26.87 -9.40
CA GLN A 579 36.64 28.03 -9.90
C GLN A 579 35.25 27.67 -10.41
N ARG A 580 35.11 26.55 -11.14
CA ARG A 580 33.81 26.11 -11.64
C ARG A 580 32.85 25.75 -10.50
N ILE A 581 33.33 25.08 -9.45
CA ILE A 581 32.52 24.78 -8.26
C ILE A 581 32.17 26.07 -7.52
N ALA A 582 33.18 26.91 -7.27
CA ALA A 582 33.04 28.16 -6.53
C ALA A 582 32.07 29.13 -7.21
N GLN A 583 32.12 29.25 -8.53
CA GLN A 583 31.21 30.11 -9.29
C GLN A 583 29.74 29.70 -9.08
N GLN A 584 29.42 28.41 -9.18
CA GLN A 584 28.06 27.91 -8.97
C GLN A 584 27.56 28.20 -7.55
N TRP A 585 28.43 28.09 -6.55
CA TRP A 585 28.11 28.36 -5.15
C TRP A 585 27.97 29.85 -4.83
N LYS A 586 28.77 30.70 -5.47
CA LYS A 586 28.71 32.15 -5.33
C LYS A 586 27.41 32.69 -5.95
N ASP A 587 27.10 32.26 -7.18
CA ASP A 587 25.88 32.68 -7.91
C ASP A 587 24.59 32.24 -7.20
N GLY A 588 24.60 31.08 -6.56
CA GLY A 588 23.45 30.59 -5.79
C GLY A 588 23.45 30.96 -4.31
N GLY A 589 24.45 31.71 -3.83
CA GLY A 589 24.51 32.19 -2.45
C GLY A 589 24.62 31.06 -1.43
N LEU A 590 25.67 30.22 -1.54
CA LEU A 590 26.01 29.27 -0.48
C LEU A 590 26.35 30.03 0.80
N HIS A 591 25.57 29.86 1.87
CA HIS A 591 25.77 30.60 3.13
C HIS A 591 27.17 30.42 3.73
N ALA A 592 27.75 29.22 3.62
CA ALA A 592 29.08 28.91 4.14
C ALA A 592 30.20 29.00 3.07
N TYR A 593 29.99 29.76 1.99
CA TYR A 593 30.86 29.79 0.80
C TYR A 593 32.36 29.93 1.12
N ALA A 594 32.76 31.03 1.78
CA ALA A 594 34.17 31.33 2.01
C ALA A 594 34.85 30.26 2.87
N ALA A 595 34.14 29.77 3.89
CA ALA A 595 34.65 28.70 4.76
C ALA A 595 34.83 27.37 4.02
N VAL A 596 33.89 26.98 3.16
CA VAL A 596 33.96 25.70 2.43
C VAL A 596 35.03 25.76 1.33
N VAL A 597 35.05 26.83 0.52
CA VAL A 597 36.08 27.02 -0.52
C VAL A 597 37.46 27.13 0.11
N GLY A 598 37.59 27.82 1.25
CA GLY A 598 38.85 27.91 1.98
C GLY A 598 39.37 26.54 2.45
N ARG A 599 38.48 25.67 2.93
CA ARG A 599 38.82 24.27 3.30
C ARG A 599 39.21 23.41 2.10
N MET A 600 38.68 23.68 0.91
CA MET A 600 39.09 22.98 -0.32
C MET A 600 40.48 23.43 -0.79
N LEU A 601 40.76 24.74 -0.69
CA LEU A 601 42.01 25.33 -1.16
C LEU A 601 43.20 25.07 -0.21
N ALA A 602 42.98 25.08 1.10
CA ALA A 602 44.02 24.88 2.10
C ALA A 602 44.91 23.63 1.88
N PRO A 603 44.38 22.41 1.65
CA PRO A 603 45.23 21.24 1.41
C PRO A 603 45.97 21.30 0.06
N LEU A 604 45.42 21.96 -0.96
CA LEU A 604 46.09 22.15 -2.26
C LEU A 604 47.31 23.05 -2.09
N LEU A 605 47.16 24.19 -1.41
CA LEU A 605 48.27 25.08 -1.07
C LEU A 605 49.31 24.38 -0.20
N ASN A 606 48.86 23.60 0.79
CA ASN A 606 49.79 22.87 1.66
C ASN A 606 50.61 21.83 0.88
N HIS A 607 50.00 21.16 -0.11
CA HIS A 607 50.72 20.25 -0.99
C HIS A 607 51.77 20.98 -1.82
N LEU A 608 51.42 22.09 -2.47
CA LEU A 608 52.35 22.92 -3.24
C LEU A 608 53.50 23.45 -2.37
N LEU A 609 53.18 23.98 -1.19
CA LEU A 609 54.16 24.48 -0.23
C LEU A 609 55.12 23.38 0.24
N THR A 610 54.59 22.21 0.60
CA THR A 610 55.40 21.08 1.06
C THR A 610 56.29 20.57 -0.06
N SER A 611 55.76 20.48 -1.28
CA SER A 611 56.50 20.06 -2.48
C SER A 611 57.64 21.05 -2.79
N LEU A 612 57.38 22.35 -2.71
CA LEU A 612 58.39 23.40 -2.89
C LEU A 612 59.51 23.32 -1.84
N LEU A 613 59.17 23.14 -0.56
CA LEU A 613 60.15 23.07 0.52
C LEU A 613 60.96 21.75 0.52
N SER A 614 60.38 20.66 0.00
CA SER A 614 61.06 19.36 -0.09
C SER A 614 62.02 19.29 -1.27
N THR A 615 61.59 19.79 -2.43
CA THR A 615 62.36 19.80 -3.69
C THR A 615 62.32 21.19 -4.31
N PRO A 616 63.06 22.16 -3.77
CA PRO A 616 63.03 23.53 -4.26
C PRO A 616 63.63 23.66 -5.66
N PRO A 617 63.23 24.71 -6.40
CA PRO A 617 63.70 24.95 -7.75
C PRO A 617 65.18 25.28 -7.79
N THR A 618 65.84 24.87 -8.86
CA THR A 618 67.20 25.31 -9.18
C THR A 618 67.21 26.79 -9.56
N LEU A 619 68.35 27.46 -9.48
CA LEU A 619 68.48 28.88 -9.88
C LEU A 619 67.92 29.16 -11.30
N LYS A 620 67.97 28.17 -12.20
CA LYS A 620 67.42 28.26 -13.56
C LYS A 620 65.89 28.16 -13.60
N ALA A 621 65.28 27.44 -12.66
CA ALA A 621 63.84 27.18 -12.60
C ALA A 621 63.09 28.12 -11.64
N VAL A 622 63.80 28.84 -10.75
CA VAL A 622 63.21 29.72 -9.72
C VAL A 622 62.24 30.73 -10.32
N HIS A 623 62.62 31.42 -11.40
CA HIS A 623 61.75 32.42 -12.03
C HIS A 623 60.47 31.79 -12.61
N SER A 624 60.59 30.64 -13.28
CA SER A 624 59.47 29.91 -13.86
C SER A 624 58.49 29.41 -12.79
N VAL A 625 58.99 28.88 -11.68
CA VAL A 625 58.16 28.42 -10.56
C VAL A 625 57.51 29.59 -9.82
N HIS A 626 58.25 30.69 -9.62
CA HIS A 626 57.68 31.93 -9.07
C HIS A 626 56.51 32.42 -9.94
N HIS A 627 56.70 32.48 -11.25
CA HIS A 627 55.66 32.89 -12.19
C HIS A 627 54.40 32.02 -12.09
N LEU A 628 54.56 30.69 -12.10
CA LEU A 628 53.43 29.75 -11.96
C LEU A 628 52.69 29.91 -10.63
N PHE A 629 53.42 30.07 -9.52
CA PHE A 629 52.80 30.20 -8.19
C PHE A 629 52.17 31.57 -7.98
N GLN A 630 52.72 32.63 -8.57
CA GLN A 630 52.12 33.95 -8.55
C GLN A 630 50.79 33.95 -9.31
N LEU A 631 50.77 33.36 -10.52
CA LEU A 631 49.52 33.18 -11.28
C LEU A 631 48.49 32.36 -10.51
N TYR A 632 48.93 31.31 -9.80
CA TYR A 632 48.05 30.50 -8.97
C TYR A 632 47.45 31.30 -7.80
N LEU A 633 48.27 32.09 -7.11
CA LEU A 633 47.84 32.96 -6.01
C LEU A 633 46.84 34.01 -6.47
N ASP A 634 47.12 34.69 -7.59
CA ASP A 634 46.25 35.73 -8.14
C ASP A 634 44.89 35.12 -8.52
N ALA A 635 44.89 33.99 -9.23
CA ALA A 635 43.66 33.31 -9.64
C ALA A 635 42.87 32.69 -8.46
N ALA A 636 43.56 32.26 -7.40
CA ALA A 636 42.93 31.73 -6.19
C ALA A 636 42.38 32.83 -5.29
N SER A 637 42.99 34.02 -5.31
CA SER A 637 42.52 35.22 -4.62
C SER A 637 41.14 35.64 -5.14
N ASP A 638 40.92 35.56 -6.45
CA ASP A 638 39.65 35.92 -7.11
C ASP A 638 38.45 35.06 -6.68
N LEU A 639 38.69 33.93 -6.01
CA LEU A 639 37.64 33.10 -5.41
C LEU A 639 36.97 33.80 -4.22
N PHE A 640 37.64 34.76 -3.58
CA PHE A 640 37.16 35.48 -2.41
C PHE A 640 36.84 36.93 -2.77
N GLU A 641 35.91 37.55 -2.04
CA GLU A 641 35.57 38.97 -2.27
C GLU A 641 36.69 39.91 -1.82
N THR A 642 37.45 39.51 -0.81
CA THR A 642 38.58 40.28 -0.27
C THR A 642 39.72 39.34 0.10
N ALA A 643 40.96 39.83 -0.01
CA ALA A 643 42.15 39.08 0.41
C ALA A 643 42.13 38.70 1.90
N ALA A 644 41.50 39.51 2.75
CA ALA A 644 41.34 39.22 4.18
C ALA A 644 40.48 37.96 4.44
N LEU A 645 39.46 37.70 3.60
CA LEU A 645 38.66 36.47 3.70
C LEU A 645 39.46 35.23 3.29
N ALA A 646 40.33 35.36 2.29
CA ALA A 646 41.24 34.29 1.91
C ALA A 646 42.19 33.95 3.08
N GLU A 647 42.79 34.96 3.70
CA GLU A 647 43.67 34.80 4.88
C GLU A 647 42.96 34.17 6.08
N LEU A 648 41.68 34.51 6.29
CA LEU A 648 40.89 34.00 7.40
C LEU A 648 40.52 32.51 7.23
N HIS A 649 40.14 32.11 6.01
CA HIS A 649 39.57 30.79 5.76
C HIS A 649 40.56 29.77 5.17
N VAL A 650 41.67 30.23 4.57
CA VAL A 650 42.66 29.37 3.93
C VAL A 650 43.90 29.25 4.81
N HIS A 651 44.06 28.09 5.44
CA HIS A 651 45.27 27.80 6.22
C HIS A 651 46.53 27.84 5.33
N ASN A 652 47.62 28.40 5.87
CA ASN A 652 48.91 28.61 5.18
C ASN A 652 48.89 29.57 3.98
N TRP A 653 47.81 30.32 3.75
CA TRP A 653 47.75 31.34 2.68
C TRP A 653 48.92 32.33 2.74
N THR A 654 49.04 33.05 3.87
CA THR A 654 50.09 34.05 4.08
C THR A 654 51.49 33.45 3.96
N LYS A 655 51.68 32.23 4.47
CA LYS A 655 52.95 31.52 4.39
C LYS A 655 53.33 31.19 2.94
N PHE A 656 52.39 30.68 2.15
CA PHE A 656 52.62 30.36 0.74
C PHE A 656 52.93 31.63 -0.07
N ALA A 657 52.16 32.70 0.12
CA ALA A 657 52.40 33.98 -0.54
C ALA A 657 53.80 34.55 -0.22
N LEU A 658 54.20 34.54 1.05
CA LEU A 658 55.52 35.01 1.46
C LEU A 658 56.66 34.16 0.86
N VAL A 659 56.52 32.84 0.85
CA VAL A 659 57.52 31.95 0.23
C VAL A 659 57.62 32.17 -1.27
N THR A 660 56.50 32.35 -1.97
CA THR A 660 56.49 32.68 -3.40
C THR A 660 57.20 34.00 -3.68
N HIS A 661 56.98 35.04 -2.86
CA HIS A 661 57.69 36.32 -3.00
C HIS A 661 59.19 36.24 -2.69
N MET A 662 59.60 35.36 -1.76
CA MET A 662 61.02 35.15 -1.43
C MET A 662 61.84 34.61 -2.61
N MET A 663 61.21 34.01 -3.61
CA MET A 663 61.88 33.45 -4.80
C MET A 663 62.52 34.51 -5.69
N GLU A 664 61.98 35.74 -5.68
CA GLU A 664 62.53 36.88 -6.43
C GLU A 664 63.31 37.87 -5.54
N ASP A 665 63.47 37.55 -4.25
CA ASP A 665 64.25 38.37 -3.33
C ASP A 665 65.76 38.09 -3.43
N THR A 666 66.56 39.07 -3.02
CA THR A 666 68.00 38.87 -2.75
C THR A 666 68.22 38.29 -1.35
N VAL A 667 69.37 37.66 -1.11
CA VAL A 667 69.76 37.16 0.23
C VAL A 667 69.65 38.26 1.31
N VAL A 668 70.04 39.50 0.95
CA VAL A 668 69.95 40.67 1.85
C VAL A 668 68.49 41.08 2.07
N GLY A 669 67.65 41.04 1.03
CA GLY A 669 66.21 41.31 1.14
C GLY A 669 65.50 40.30 2.03
N VAL A 670 65.80 39.01 1.90
CA VAL A 670 65.27 37.96 2.79
C VAL A 670 65.72 38.18 4.23
N GLN A 671 67.00 38.53 4.45
CA GLN A 671 67.51 38.85 5.78
C GLN A 671 66.77 40.04 6.41
N ASP A 672 66.53 41.12 5.66
CA ASP A 672 65.83 42.30 6.15
C ASP A 672 64.36 42.00 6.48
N LYS A 673 63.66 41.26 5.61
CA LYS A 673 62.28 40.79 5.84
C LYS A 673 62.18 39.84 7.06
N TRP A 674 63.23 39.08 7.37
CA TRP A 674 63.30 38.29 8.60
C TRP A 674 63.47 39.16 9.85
N VAL A 675 64.40 40.14 9.80
CA VAL A 675 64.70 41.02 10.94
C VAL A 675 63.52 41.93 11.28
N THR A 676 62.82 42.46 10.26
CA THR A 676 61.60 43.27 10.39
C THR A 676 60.39 42.45 10.86
N GLY A 677 60.48 41.12 10.83
CA GLY A 677 59.45 40.21 11.32
C GLY A 677 58.37 39.83 10.31
N VAL A 678 58.48 40.27 9.05
CA VAL A 678 57.54 39.93 7.97
C VAL A 678 57.52 38.42 7.71
N LEU A 679 58.66 37.75 7.82
CA LEU A 679 58.78 36.30 7.58
C LEU A 679 58.49 35.41 8.80
N LYS A 680 58.05 35.97 9.92
CA LYS A 680 57.66 35.18 11.11
C LYS A 680 56.61 34.09 10.81
N PRO A 681 55.59 34.31 9.96
CA PRO A 681 54.61 33.28 9.61
C PRO A 681 55.19 32.09 8.85
N VAL A 682 56.34 32.26 8.19
CA VAL A 682 57.03 31.20 7.45
C VAL A 682 57.79 30.26 8.40
N GLY A 683 58.44 30.84 9.40
CA GLY A 683 59.21 30.11 10.41
C GLY A 683 60.69 29.95 10.05
N ALA A 684 61.56 29.95 11.07
CA ALA A 684 63.02 29.98 10.91
C ALA A 684 63.56 28.78 10.12
N ALA A 685 63.01 27.59 10.37
CA ALA A 685 63.43 26.36 9.70
C ALA A 685 63.20 26.42 8.19
N ASP A 686 62.01 26.85 7.76
CA ASP A 686 61.65 26.91 6.34
C ASP A 686 62.39 28.03 5.61
N VAL A 687 62.58 29.19 6.26
CA VAL A 687 63.42 30.28 5.71
C VAL A 687 64.87 29.81 5.55
N ALA A 688 65.43 29.09 6.53
CA ALA A 688 66.78 28.56 6.44
C ALA A 688 66.92 27.49 5.35
N THR A 689 65.92 26.60 5.21
CA THR A 689 65.84 25.59 4.14
C THR A 689 65.81 26.25 2.77
N PHE A 690 64.95 27.26 2.59
CA PHE A 690 64.86 28.03 1.36
C PHE A 690 66.18 28.74 1.02
N LEU A 691 66.79 29.43 2.00
CA LEU A 691 68.07 30.13 1.81
C LEU A 691 69.18 29.19 1.33
N LYS A 692 69.25 27.97 1.87
CA LYS A 692 70.27 26.97 1.51
C LYS A 692 70.09 26.44 0.10
N LEU A 693 68.85 26.32 -0.36
CA LEU A 693 68.50 25.55 -1.55
C LEU A 693 68.30 26.43 -2.80
N VAL A 694 67.83 27.67 -2.63
CA VAL A 694 67.60 28.61 -3.75
C VAL A 694 68.83 29.46 -4.06
N PHE A 695 69.61 29.84 -3.04
CA PHE A 695 70.78 30.71 -3.21
C PHE A 695 72.11 29.93 -3.18
N PRO A 696 73.05 30.20 -4.11
CA PRO A 696 74.36 29.55 -4.12
C PRO A 696 75.18 29.88 -2.87
N GLU A 697 76.17 29.03 -2.57
CA GLU A 697 77.10 29.25 -1.46
C GLU A 697 77.79 30.61 -1.57
N SER A 698 77.58 31.47 -0.59
CA SER A 698 78.21 32.79 -0.50
C SER A 698 78.41 33.21 0.96
N PRO A 699 79.38 34.09 1.27
CA PRO A 699 79.57 34.61 2.63
C PRO A 699 78.31 35.32 3.15
N GLN A 700 77.56 35.98 2.25
CA GLN A 700 76.30 36.66 2.56
C GLN A 700 75.21 35.66 2.98
N ARG A 701 75.11 34.52 2.28
CA ARG A 701 74.18 33.44 2.66
C ARG A 701 74.50 32.85 4.03
N HIS A 702 75.78 32.61 4.33
CA HIS A 702 76.21 32.11 5.64
C HIS A 702 75.87 33.09 6.77
N HIS A 703 76.06 34.40 6.52
CA HIS A 703 75.68 35.42 7.48
C HIS A 703 74.16 35.47 7.71
N ALA A 704 73.35 35.49 6.65
CA ALA A 704 71.90 35.46 6.74
C ALA A 704 71.38 34.21 7.48
N LEU A 705 71.93 33.02 7.18
CA LEU A 705 71.60 31.76 7.88
C LEU A 705 71.94 31.84 9.37
N SER A 706 73.06 32.45 9.75
CA SER A 706 73.43 32.63 11.15
C SER A 706 72.46 33.54 11.91
N ILE A 707 71.85 34.52 11.24
CA ILE A 707 70.86 35.42 11.82
C ILE A 707 69.50 34.73 11.95
N VAL A 708 69.10 33.98 10.92
CA VAL A 708 67.82 33.25 10.90
C VAL A 708 67.79 32.13 11.94
N LEU A 709 68.89 31.42 12.15
CA LEU A 709 68.96 30.28 13.09
C LEU A 709 69.27 30.67 14.55
N ARG A 710 69.62 31.93 14.83
CA ARG A 710 69.91 32.43 16.19
C ARG A 710 68.70 33.04 16.90
N LYS A 711 67.64 33.34 16.17
CA LYS A 711 66.36 33.90 16.67
C LYS A 711 65.26 32.89 16.41
#